data_AF-A0ABD4A2P9-F1
#
_entry.id   AF-A0ABD4A2P9-F1
#
_cell.length_a   1.000
_cell.length_b   1.000
_cell.length_c   1.000
_cell.angle_alpha   90.00
_cell.angle_beta   90.00
_cell.angle_gamma   90.00
#
_symmetry.space_group_name_H-M   'P 1'
#
loop_
_entity.id
_entity.type
_entity.pdbx_description
1 polymer ?
#
loop_
_entity_poly.entity_id
_entity_poly.type
_entity_poly.pdbx_seq_one_letter_code
_entity_poly.pdbx_strand_id
1 'polypeptide(L)'
;MSYPVSKGERRMSFLENFTEDKLEEAAIEILQELGYDYVFGPDISCDGERPERKDYRTVILEDRVKDALFKHNRHLPQEAIEEAFRQIIAFNSPSLEENNRHFHKLITEGIDVSFHQDGLSRSMKAFLIDFEEPANNDFLVVNQFTVVEKEERRPDLVIFINGIPFVVIELKSATDENVSIDNAYAQIQTYKRDIPSLFYYNAFCILSDGINAKAGTITASQERFMNWRTVDGENIEPLEVPQYEVLLRGMLAKDRLIDIIENFILFQESKEERDENGKKIGERKTIAKILAAYHQYFAVKKAVEKTKIATSENGDRKIGVIWHTQGSGKSFSMVFYTAQLVKQLNNPTIVVITDRNDLDDQLFSTFSKSKDILRQTPKQADVRKLSEEQKKQQANEKSKEINGLYDLLNDRESGGIIFTTIQKFKPEEGEMPVLTDRKNVIVIADEAHRSQYGFSAKTDTKTGEVKYGYSKYLRDALPNASFIGFTGTPIELEDKSTPAVFGNYIDIYDMTRAVEDKATVKIYYENRIIRLEANEEELAKIDEEFEEITEDQEESVREKYKSKWSRLEAIVGSPNRIKQLAKDIVNHYEEKAKAIDGKAMIVCMSRRICVALYNEIVKLRPDWHSDDDDKGKIKVVMTGSAGEDDFLQPHIGGKKRRDLLAKRMKDNSDELKIVIVRDMWLTGFDVPSMHTMYIDKPMKGHNLMQAIARVNRVFKDKSGGVVVDYIGILESLKKALNQYTESDKKTTGIDTSAAIAVMKEKLEILQDMMHGFDYSAYMGSSQAARIRAITGGMNVIFGKSEKEQKEFKKTATELAKAHSLCAATDEGKAAALEVSYFKAVKASLNKLQEKQPKRKTKKEIEARVNQLLERSIISEEVVDVFEVMGLKHPDVSILSEEFLEEVRSYE
;
A
#
# COMPACT_ATOMS: atom_id res chain seq x y z
N MET A 1 -38.20 -31.34 -61.18
CA MET A 1 -37.74 -32.06 -59.98
C MET A 1 -37.05 -31.07 -59.07
N SER A 2 -37.56 -30.99 -57.85
CA SER A 2 -37.31 -30.03 -56.79
C SER A 2 -36.10 -30.42 -55.95
N TYR A 3 -35.28 -29.46 -55.51
CA TYR A 3 -35.09 -29.09 -54.10
C TYR A 3 -34.38 -27.72 -54.00
N PRO A 4 -34.78 -26.84 -53.06
CA PRO A 4 -34.27 -25.47 -52.91
C PRO A 4 -33.11 -25.38 -51.91
N VAL A 5 -32.16 -24.47 -52.14
CA VAL A 5 -31.11 -24.12 -51.16
C VAL A 5 -31.69 -23.14 -50.15
N SER A 6 -31.59 -23.51 -48.88
CA SER A 6 -32.10 -22.78 -47.71
C SER A 6 -31.32 -21.50 -47.43
N LYS A 7 -32.09 -20.45 -47.09
CA LYS A 7 -31.67 -19.20 -46.45
C LYS A 7 -30.85 -19.47 -45.17
N GLY A 8 -29.83 -18.65 -44.90
CA GLY A 8 -29.40 -18.43 -43.51
C GLY A 8 -27.96 -18.05 -43.18
N GLU A 9 -27.15 -17.49 -44.08
CA GLU A 9 -25.92 -16.81 -43.63
C GLU A 9 -26.29 -15.46 -43.00
N ARG A 10 -26.29 -15.38 -41.66
CA ARG A 10 -26.32 -14.10 -40.94
C ARG A 10 -25.03 -13.34 -41.26
N ARG A 11 -25.15 -12.26 -42.03
CA ARG A 11 -24.16 -11.19 -42.05
C ARG A 11 -23.99 -10.66 -40.63
N MET A 12 -22.80 -10.77 -40.04
CA MET A 12 -22.45 -10.02 -38.84
C MET A 12 -22.64 -8.53 -39.10
N SER A 13 -23.45 -7.87 -38.28
CA SER A 13 -23.68 -6.43 -38.38
C SER A 13 -22.47 -5.70 -37.80
N PHE A 14 -21.94 -4.70 -38.52
CA PHE A 14 -20.71 -3.97 -38.18
C PHE A 14 -20.83 -3.02 -36.95
N LEU A 15 -21.79 -3.24 -36.04
CA LEU A 15 -22.07 -2.40 -34.87
C LEU A 15 -22.57 -3.24 -33.66
N GLU A 16 -21.84 -4.28 -33.26
CA GLU A 16 -22.06 -4.89 -31.94
C GLU A 16 -21.18 -4.17 -30.90
N ASN A 17 -21.81 -3.41 -30.00
CA ASN A 17 -21.13 -2.82 -28.86
C ASN A 17 -20.72 -3.93 -27.88
N PHE A 18 -19.52 -3.84 -27.29
CA PHE A 18 -19.08 -4.77 -26.23
C PHE A 18 -19.87 -4.48 -24.94
N THR A 19 -20.90 -5.28 -24.67
CA THR A 19 -21.83 -5.15 -23.53
C THR A 19 -21.32 -5.87 -22.28
N GLU A 20 -21.98 -5.67 -21.14
CA GLU A 20 -21.73 -6.39 -19.88
C GLU A 20 -21.81 -7.92 -20.09
N ASP A 21 -22.82 -8.40 -20.83
CA ASP A 21 -22.94 -9.83 -21.20
C ASP A 21 -21.70 -10.36 -21.95
N LYS A 22 -21.08 -9.53 -22.80
CA LYS A 22 -19.85 -9.92 -23.54
C LYS A 22 -18.61 -9.93 -22.66
N LEU A 23 -18.54 -9.04 -21.67
CA LEU A 23 -17.50 -9.08 -20.66
C LEU A 23 -17.65 -10.33 -19.76
N GLU A 24 -18.90 -10.70 -19.44
CA GLU A 24 -19.22 -11.91 -18.69
C GLU A 24 -18.78 -13.16 -19.45
N GLU A 25 -19.14 -13.28 -20.74
CA GLU A 25 -18.68 -14.37 -21.62
C GLU A 25 -17.13 -14.44 -21.65
N ALA A 26 -16.44 -13.30 -21.82
CA ALA A 26 -14.98 -13.26 -21.85
C ALA A 26 -14.34 -13.69 -20.51
N ALA A 27 -14.92 -13.30 -19.37
CA ALA A 27 -14.46 -13.72 -18.06
C ALA A 27 -14.64 -15.24 -17.85
N ILE A 28 -15.76 -15.80 -18.32
CA ILE A 28 -16.02 -17.25 -18.31
C ILE A 28 -15.00 -17.98 -19.18
N GLU A 29 -14.71 -17.49 -20.39
CA GLU A 29 -13.71 -18.08 -21.29
C GLU A 29 -12.34 -18.18 -20.61
N ILE A 30 -11.87 -17.10 -19.98
CA ILE A 30 -10.60 -17.09 -19.22
C ILE A 30 -10.64 -18.13 -18.09
N LEU A 31 -11.76 -18.25 -17.37
CA LEU A 31 -11.89 -19.23 -16.28
C LEU A 31 -11.91 -20.67 -16.82
N GLN A 32 -12.54 -20.93 -17.96
CA GLN A 32 -12.50 -22.23 -18.62
C GLN A 32 -11.07 -22.58 -19.10
N GLU A 33 -10.30 -21.61 -19.59
CA GLU A 33 -8.88 -21.80 -19.92
C GLU A 33 -8.03 -22.14 -18.69
N LEU A 34 -8.37 -21.59 -17.52
CA LEU A 34 -7.79 -21.96 -16.22
C LEU A 34 -8.31 -23.32 -15.69
N GLY A 35 -9.17 -23.99 -16.46
CA GLY A 35 -9.70 -25.33 -16.21
C GLY A 35 -10.94 -25.38 -15.33
N TYR A 36 -11.66 -24.27 -15.15
CA TYR A 36 -12.92 -24.27 -14.41
C TYR A 36 -14.04 -24.88 -15.26
N ASP A 37 -14.90 -25.67 -14.63
CA ASP A 37 -16.18 -26.03 -15.25
C ASP A 37 -17.08 -24.79 -15.26
N TYR A 38 -17.97 -24.72 -16.25
CA TYR A 38 -18.94 -23.63 -16.39
C TYR A 38 -20.36 -24.18 -16.43
N VAL A 39 -21.26 -23.53 -15.69
CA VAL A 39 -22.69 -23.81 -15.74
C VAL A 39 -23.49 -22.51 -15.70
N PHE A 40 -24.57 -22.46 -16.48
CA PHE A 40 -25.51 -21.34 -16.46
C PHE A 40 -26.38 -21.39 -15.20
N GLY A 41 -26.36 -20.33 -14.38
CA GLY A 41 -27.05 -20.32 -13.07
C GLY A 41 -28.53 -20.71 -13.09
N PRO A 42 -29.32 -20.24 -14.07
CA PRO A 42 -30.71 -20.68 -14.26
C PRO A 42 -30.90 -22.17 -14.57
N ASP A 43 -29.90 -22.87 -15.11
CA ASP A 43 -30.02 -24.31 -15.38
C ASP A 43 -29.95 -25.13 -14.09
N ILE A 44 -29.22 -24.63 -13.08
CA ILE A 44 -29.02 -25.28 -11.76
C ILE A 44 -29.87 -24.67 -10.64
N SER A 45 -30.80 -23.76 -10.95
CA SER A 45 -31.80 -23.29 -9.99
C SER A 45 -32.78 -24.42 -9.62
N CYS A 46 -33.57 -24.21 -8.58
CA CYS A 46 -34.54 -25.20 -8.12
C CYS A 46 -35.64 -25.55 -9.14
N ASP A 47 -35.85 -24.69 -10.13
CA ASP A 47 -36.79 -24.81 -11.25
C ASP A 47 -36.09 -24.89 -12.62
N GLY A 48 -34.76 -25.06 -12.63
CA GLY A 48 -33.94 -25.18 -13.83
C GLY A 48 -33.99 -26.57 -14.48
N GLU A 49 -33.29 -26.73 -15.61
CA GLU A 49 -33.23 -28.01 -16.33
C GLU A 49 -32.48 -29.12 -15.57
N ARG A 50 -31.50 -28.75 -14.75
CA ARG A 50 -30.65 -29.65 -13.95
C ARG A 50 -30.47 -29.11 -12.52
N PRO A 51 -31.53 -29.10 -11.70
CA PRO A 51 -31.46 -28.48 -10.38
C PRO A 51 -30.37 -29.06 -9.49
N GLU A 52 -29.45 -28.22 -9.02
CA GLU A 52 -28.47 -28.55 -7.96
C GLU A 52 -28.83 -27.89 -6.61
N ARG A 53 -29.94 -27.14 -6.57
CA ARG A 53 -30.46 -26.44 -5.38
C ARG A 53 -31.91 -26.78 -5.12
N LYS A 54 -32.30 -26.83 -3.85
CA LYS A 54 -33.69 -27.09 -3.43
C LYS A 54 -34.58 -25.85 -3.51
N ASP A 55 -33.99 -24.68 -3.31
CA ASP A 55 -34.66 -23.38 -3.35
C ASP A 55 -33.66 -22.25 -3.66
N TYR A 56 -34.18 -21.04 -3.90
CA TYR A 56 -33.38 -19.84 -4.15
C TYR A 56 -32.70 -19.25 -2.90
N ARG A 57 -33.00 -19.73 -1.69
CA ARG A 57 -32.30 -19.32 -0.45
C ARG A 57 -30.99 -20.06 -0.26
N THR A 58 -30.89 -21.25 -0.84
CA THR A 58 -29.72 -22.10 -0.76
C THR A 58 -28.59 -21.51 -1.62
N VAL A 59 -27.48 -21.13 -0.97
CA VAL A 59 -26.32 -20.49 -1.61
C VAL A 59 -25.17 -21.46 -1.91
N ILE A 60 -25.22 -22.68 -1.37
CA ILE A 60 -24.23 -23.74 -1.63
C ILE A 60 -24.80 -24.80 -2.56
N LEU A 61 -23.94 -25.55 -3.23
CA LEU A 61 -24.30 -26.74 -4.01
C LEU A 61 -24.11 -27.96 -3.11
N GLU A 62 -25.15 -28.30 -2.33
CA GLU A 62 -25.06 -29.25 -1.21
C GLU A 62 -24.44 -30.59 -1.58
N ASP A 63 -24.79 -31.15 -2.74
CA ASP A 63 -24.35 -32.49 -3.12
C ASP A 63 -22.86 -32.48 -3.51
N ARG A 64 -22.37 -31.42 -4.16
CA ARG A 64 -20.94 -31.21 -4.41
C ARG A 64 -20.14 -31.08 -3.11
N VAL A 65 -20.70 -30.38 -2.10
CA VAL A 65 -20.08 -30.27 -0.77
C VAL A 65 -19.96 -31.64 -0.10
N LYS A 66 -21.03 -32.45 -0.13
CA LYS A 66 -21.03 -33.82 0.43
C LYS A 66 -20.06 -34.72 -0.31
N ASP A 67 -20.03 -34.67 -1.63
CA ASP A 67 -19.11 -35.45 -2.47
C ASP A 67 -17.66 -35.10 -2.18
N ALA A 68 -17.33 -33.82 -2.04
CA ALA A 68 -15.99 -33.38 -1.66
C ALA A 68 -15.61 -33.84 -0.25
N LEU A 69 -16.49 -33.67 0.75
CA LEU A 69 -16.24 -34.18 2.09
C LEU A 69 -16.00 -35.69 2.10
N PHE A 70 -16.80 -36.45 1.36
CA PHE A 70 -16.61 -37.89 1.23
C PHE A 70 -15.29 -38.24 0.52
N LYS A 71 -14.98 -37.54 -0.58
CA LYS A 71 -13.76 -37.76 -1.38
C LYS A 71 -12.49 -37.51 -0.57
N HIS A 72 -12.43 -36.39 0.16
CA HIS A 72 -11.23 -35.99 0.90
C HIS A 72 -11.08 -36.74 2.24
N ASN A 73 -12.18 -37.23 2.81
CA ASN A 73 -12.18 -37.82 4.15
C ASN A 73 -12.61 -39.30 4.17
N ARG A 74 -12.21 -40.09 3.15
CA ARG A 74 -12.55 -41.53 3.03
C ARG A 74 -12.18 -42.40 4.24
N HIS A 75 -11.28 -41.90 5.09
CA HIS A 75 -10.85 -42.57 6.30
C HIS A 75 -11.78 -42.33 7.51
N LEU A 76 -12.71 -41.38 7.41
CA LEU A 76 -13.70 -41.07 8.44
C LEU A 76 -15.01 -41.85 8.18
N PRO A 77 -15.75 -42.23 9.23
CA PRO A 77 -17.06 -42.82 9.06
C PRO A 77 -18.09 -41.80 8.58
N GLN A 78 -19.18 -42.30 7.99
CA GLN A 78 -20.27 -41.49 7.45
C GLN A 78 -20.86 -40.51 8.48
N GLU A 79 -21.02 -40.92 9.75
CA GLU A 79 -21.57 -40.06 10.81
C GLU A 79 -20.70 -38.81 11.06
N ALA A 80 -19.38 -38.93 10.94
CA ALA A 80 -18.43 -37.83 11.08
C ALA A 80 -18.49 -36.88 9.87
N ILE A 81 -18.64 -37.43 8.66
CA ILE A 81 -18.82 -36.64 7.43
C ILE A 81 -20.13 -35.83 7.48
N GLU A 82 -21.22 -36.43 7.97
CA GLU A 82 -22.51 -35.76 8.17
C GLU A 82 -22.46 -34.71 9.28
N GLU A 83 -21.68 -34.93 10.34
CA GLU A 83 -21.39 -33.90 11.34
C GLU A 83 -20.63 -32.72 10.73
N ALA A 84 -19.59 -32.98 9.92
CA ALA A 84 -18.82 -31.94 9.25
C ALA A 84 -19.72 -31.08 8.35
N PHE A 85 -20.57 -31.71 7.53
CA PHE A 85 -21.54 -31.01 6.69
C PHE A 85 -22.51 -30.13 7.51
N ARG A 86 -23.01 -30.65 8.64
CA ARG A 86 -23.88 -29.87 9.54
C ARG A 86 -23.18 -28.64 10.11
N GLN A 87 -21.90 -28.75 10.48
CA GLN A 87 -21.13 -27.61 10.98
C GLN A 87 -20.88 -26.56 9.87
N ILE A 88 -20.66 -26.97 8.62
CA ILE A 88 -20.46 -26.06 7.48
C ILE A 88 -21.68 -25.16 7.26
N ILE A 89 -22.90 -25.69 7.41
CA ILE A 89 -24.14 -24.96 7.12
C ILE A 89 -24.75 -24.26 8.34
N ALA A 90 -24.20 -24.47 9.55
CA ALA A 90 -24.74 -23.95 10.79
C ALA A 90 -24.13 -22.60 11.16
N PHE A 91 -24.88 -21.52 10.96
CA PHE A 91 -24.49 -20.16 11.36
C PHE A 91 -25.36 -19.65 12.51
N ASN A 92 -24.70 -19.21 13.59
CA ASN A 92 -25.38 -18.83 14.83
C ASN A 92 -25.16 -17.36 15.22
N SER A 93 -24.39 -16.58 14.45
CA SER A 93 -24.20 -15.15 14.72
C SER A 93 -25.11 -14.28 13.83
N PRO A 94 -25.65 -13.17 14.36
CA PRO A 94 -26.30 -12.15 13.53
C PRO A 94 -25.30 -11.27 12.75
N SER A 95 -23.98 -11.38 13.00
CA SER A 95 -22.94 -10.65 12.26
C SER A 95 -22.43 -11.46 11.08
N LEU A 96 -22.47 -10.83 9.90
CA LEU A 96 -21.91 -11.37 8.67
C LEU A 96 -20.43 -11.71 8.83
N GLU A 97 -19.66 -10.81 9.44
CA GLU A 97 -18.22 -10.90 9.61
C GLU A 97 -17.82 -12.02 10.59
N GLU A 98 -18.60 -12.22 11.65
CA GLU A 98 -18.40 -13.33 12.59
C GLU A 98 -18.66 -14.68 11.94
N ASN A 99 -19.75 -14.82 11.18
CA ASN A 99 -20.05 -16.03 10.42
C ASN A 99 -18.98 -16.31 9.37
N ASN A 100 -18.52 -15.29 8.64
CA ASN A 100 -17.46 -15.43 7.64
C ASN A 100 -16.11 -15.86 8.27
N ARG A 101 -15.71 -15.25 9.38
CA ARG A 101 -14.51 -15.64 10.12
C ARG A 101 -14.62 -17.08 10.64
N HIS A 102 -15.79 -17.45 11.16
CA HIS A 102 -16.03 -18.80 11.67
C HIS A 102 -15.90 -19.85 10.55
N PHE A 103 -16.57 -19.63 9.42
CA PHE A 103 -16.46 -20.54 8.27
C PHE A 103 -15.02 -20.62 7.74
N HIS A 104 -14.35 -19.48 7.59
CA HIS A 104 -12.95 -19.46 7.16
C HIS A 104 -12.03 -20.27 8.07
N LYS A 105 -12.29 -20.25 9.39
CA LYS A 105 -11.58 -21.09 10.35
C LYS A 105 -11.85 -22.58 10.13
N LEU A 106 -13.11 -22.96 9.94
CA LEU A 106 -13.49 -24.36 9.68
C LEU A 106 -12.76 -24.94 8.45
N ILE A 107 -12.67 -24.18 7.37
CA ILE A 107 -12.01 -24.66 6.14
C ILE A 107 -10.48 -24.70 6.27
N THR A 108 -9.85 -23.74 6.95
CA THR A 108 -8.37 -23.64 7.01
C THR A 108 -7.74 -24.42 8.15
N GLU A 109 -8.48 -24.71 9.23
CA GLU A 109 -8.00 -25.50 10.37
C GLU A 109 -8.55 -26.92 10.40
N GLY A 110 -9.49 -27.25 9.51
CA GLY A 110 -10.25 -28.50 9.53
C GLY A 110 -11.40 -28.47 10.53
N ILE A 111 -12.45 -29.24 10.23
CA ILE A 111 -13.68 -29.33 11.00
C ILE A 111 -13.52 -30.45 12.02
N ASP A 112 -13.56 -30.11 13.31
CA ASP A 112 -13.46 -31.09 14.38
C ASP A 112 -14.76 -31.90 14.45
N VAL A 113 -14.66 -33.22 14.29
CA VAL A 113 -15.77 -34.18 14.29
C VAL A 113 -15.53 -35.28 15.30
N SER A 114 -16.60 -35.77 15.92
CA SER A 114 -16.54 -36.80 16.96
C SER A 114 -17.44 -37.98 16.63
N PHE A 115 -16.89 -39.19 16.69
CA PHE A 115 -17.60 -40.41 16.29
C PHE A 115 -17.23 -41.59 17.18
N HIS A 116 -18.06 -42.62 17.19
CA HIS A 116 -17.84 -43.82 17.99
C HIS A 116 -17.22 -44.94 17.15
N GLN A 117 -16.04 -45.41 17.57
CA GLN A 117 -15.36 -46.53 16.94
C GLN A 117 -14.87 -47.51 18.00
N ASP A 118 -15.23 -48.79 17.85
CA ASP A 118 -14.89 -49.86 18.80
C ASP A 118 -15.30 -49.58 20.26
N GLY A 119 -16.42 -48.88 20.46
CA GLY A 119 -16.93 -48.50 21.79
C GLY A 119 -16.21 -47.31 22.44
N LEU A 120 -15.26 -46.67 21.76
CA LEU A 120 -14.55 -45.47 22.22
C LEU A 120 -14.97 -44.25 21.39
N SER A 121 -15.08 -43.09 22.05
CA SER A 121 -15.24 -41.80 21.36
C SER A 121 -13.90 -41.34 20.80
N ARG A 122 -13.85 -41.04 19.51
CA ARG A 122 -12.68 -40.49 18.82
C ARG A 122 -13.02 -39.13 18.25
N SER A 123 -12.07 -38.21 18.26
CA SER A 123 -12.18 -36.92 17.59
C SER A 123 -11.10 -36.80 16.51
N MET A 124 -11.50 -36.39 15.32
CA MET A 124 -10.63 -36.19 14.16
C MET A 124 -11.02 -34.92 13.42
N LYS A 125 -10.19 -34.49 12.47
CA LYS A 125 -10.48 -33.35 11.58
C LYS A 125 -10.97 -33.85 10.23
N ALA A 126 -12.07 -33.28 9.76
CA ALA A 126 -12.54 -33.41 8.39
C ALA A 126 -12.16 -32.16 7.58
N PHE A 127 -11.79 -32.35 6.31
CA PHE A 127 -11.37 -31.26 5.42
C PHE A 127 -12.29 -31.18 4.21
N LEU A 128 -12.82 -29.99 3.94
CA LEU A 128 -13.62 -29.72 2.75
C LEU A 128 -12.75 -29.43 1.52
N ILE A 129 -11.58 -28.84 1.73
CA ILE A 129 -10.64 -28.43 0.67
C ILE A 129 -9.38 -29.27 0.80
N ASP A 130 -8.90 -29.79 -0.33
CA ASP A 130 -7.59 -30.41 -0.45
C ASP A 130 -6.56 -29.32 -0.79
N PHE A 131 -5.85 -28.84 0.23
CA PHE A 131 -4.81 -27.81 0.08
C PHE A 131 -3.48 -28.37 -0.45
N GLU A 132 -3.25 -29.69 -0.28
CA GLU A 132 -2.00 -30.35 -0.69
C GLU A 132 -2.01 -30.64 -2.19
N GLU A 133 -3.15 -31.09 -2.72
CA GLU A 133 -3.35 -31.31 -4.15
C GLU A 133 -4.56 -30.49 -4.65
N PRO A 134 -4.34 -29.22 -5.03
CA PRO A 134 -5.41 -28.33 -5.47
C PRO A 134 -6.28 -28.92 -6.58
N ALA A 135 -5.71 -29.73 -7.48
CA ALA A 135 -6.43 -30.37 -8.59
C ALA A 135 -7.49 -31.38 -8.13
N ASN A 136 -7.46 -31.85 -6.88
CA ASN A 136 -8.49 -32.73 -6.32
C ASN A 136 -9.80 -32.00 -5.99
N ASN A 137 -9.80 -30.68 -5.95
CA ASN A 137 -11.00 -29.89 -5.71
C ASN A 137 -11.80 -29.67 -7.01
N ASP A 138 -13.12 -29.59 -6.88
CA ASP A 138 -14.04 -29.18 -7.93
C ASP A 138 -14.06 -27.65 -8.03
N PHE A 139 -13.84 -27.11 -9.24
CA PHE A 139 -13.81 -25.67 -9.51
C PHE A 139 -14.85 -25.35 -10.57
N LEU A 140 -15.85 -24.56 -10.17
CA LEU A 140 -17.00 -24.24 -11.00
C LEU A 140 -17.21 -22.73 -11.02
N VAL A 141 -17.33 -22.15 -12.22
CA VAL A 141 -17.87 -20.79 -12.40
C VAL A 141 -19.34 -20.89 -12.80
N VAL A 142 -20.19 -20.14 -12.09
CA VAL A 142 -21.61 -20.02 -12.37
C VAL A 142 -21.92 -18.55 -12.63
N ASN A 143 -22.52 -18.26 -13.77
CA ASN A 143 -23.03 -16.92 -14.03
C ASN A 143 -24.50 -16.77 -13.64
N GLN A 144 -24.94 -15.53 -13.42
CA GLN A 144 -26.35 -15.18 -13.23
C GLN A 144 -27.01 -15.97 -12.07
N PHE A 145 -26.26 -16.14 -10.96
CA PHE A 145 -26.66 -16.99 -9.83
C PHE A 145 -27.71 -16.29 -8.93
N THR A 146 -28.99 -16.46 -9.24
CA THR A 146 -30.07 -15.83 -8.45
C THR A 146 -30.14 -16.39 -7.02
N VAL A 147 -30.21 -15.48 -6.03
CA VAL A 147 -30.42 -15.76 -4.60
C VAL A 147 -31.56 -14.89 -4.10
N VAL A 148 -32.46 -15.49 -3.32
CA VAL A 148 -33.61 -14.80 -2.71
C VAL A 148 -33.55 -14.96 -1.20
N GLU A 149 -33.20 -13.88 -0.50
CA GLU A 149 -33.21 -13.84 0.96
C GLU A 149 -34.10 -12.70 1.48
N LYS A 150 -33.55 -11.50 1.67
CA LYS A 150 -34.35 -10.31 2.00
C LYS A 150 -34.92 -9.66 0.75
N GLU A 151 -34.12 -9.62 -0.31
CA GLU A 151 -34.52 -9.20 -1.66
C GLU A 151 -33.97 -10.22 -2.67
N GLU A 152 -34.49 -10.20 -3.88
CA GLU A 152 -33.94 -10.96 -5.00
C GLU A 152 -32.69 -10.24 -5.56
N ARG A 153 -31.58 -10.96 -5.61
CA ARG A 153 -30.31 -10.49 -6.17
C ARG A 153 -29.70 -11.55 -7.05
N ARG A 154 -28.95 -11.11 -8.06
CA ARG A 154 -28.30 -11.96 -9.03
C ARG A 154 -26.90 -11.41 -9.32
N PRO A 155 -25.86 -11.95 -8.66
CA PRO A 155 -24.48 -11.66 -9.00
C PRO A 155 -24.14 -12.16 -10.40
N ASP A 156 -23.24 -11.46 -11.08
CA ASP A 156 -22.86 -11.76 -12.46
C ASP A 156 -22.10 -13.08 -12.54
N LEU A 157 -21.03 -13.26 -11.77
CA LEU A 157 -20.33 -14.54 -11.64
C LEU A 157 -20.09 -14.91 -10.17
N VAL A 158 -20.22 -16.20 -9.88
CA VAL A 158 -19.86 -16.81 -8.60
C VAL A 158 -18.96 -17.99 -8.86
N ILE A 159 -17.79 -18.01 -8.22
CA ILE A 159 -16.87 -19.14 -8.26
C ILE A 159 -17.10 -20.02 -7.05
N PHE A 160 -17.41 -21.27 -7.34
CA PHE A 160 -17.57 -22.34 -6.38
C PHE A 160 -16.31 -23.21 -6.33
N ILE A 161 -15.90 -23.56 -5.11
CA ILE A 161 -14.92 -24.63 -4.88
C ILE A 161 -15.60 -25.68 -4.02
N ASN A 162 -15.68 -26.92 -4.50
CA ASN A 162 -16.38 -28.03 -3.81
C ASN A 162 -17.81 -27.66 -3.40
N GLY A 163 -18.52 -26.89 -4.24
CA GLY A 163 -19.88 -26.42 -3.98
C GLY A 163 -20.03 -25.24 -3.02
N ILE A 164 -18.94 -24.62 -2.56
CA ILE A 164 -18.94 -23.42 -1.71
C ILE A 164 -18.65 -22.14 -2.52
N PRO A 165 -19.47 -21.07 -2.41
CA PRO A 165 -19.28 -19.84 -3.17
C PRO A 165 -18.18 -18.96 -2.57
N PHE A 166 -16.95 -19.13 -3.04
CA PHE A 166 -15.78 -18.41 -2.51
C PHE A 166 -15.56 -17.04 -3.12
N VAL A 167 -15.81 -16.85 -4.41
CA VAL A 167 -15.55 -15.55 -5.09
C VAL A 167 -16.83 -15.06 -5.74
N VAL A 168 -17.15 -13.79 -5.50
CA VAL A 168 -18.25 -13.08 -6.19
C VAL A 168 -17.61 -12.04 -7.09
N ILE A 169 -17.95 -12.06 -8.37
CA ILE A 169 -17.45 -11.12 -9.37
C ILE A 169 -18.63 -10.29 -9.85
N GLU A 170 -18.45 -8.98 -9.81
CA GLU A 170 -19.40 -8.01 -10.34
C GLU A 170 -18.75 -7.27 -11.51
N LEU A 171 -19.38 -7.36 -12.66
CA LEU A 171 -18.93 -6.83 -13.93
C LEU A 171 -19.80 -5.63 -14.30
N LYS A 172 -19.23 -4.69 -15.04
CA LYS A 172 -19.96 -3.53 -15.55
C LYS A 172 -19.56 -3.31 -16.99
N SER A 173 -20.48 -2.75 -17.76
CA SER A 173 -20.26 -2.48 -19.19
C SER A 173 -18.98 -1.66 -19.43
N ALA A 174 -18.06 -2.20 -20.23
CA ALA A 174 -16.84 -1.51 -20.65
C ALA A 174 -17.08 -0.35 -21.62
N THR A 175 -18.31 -0.25 -22.17
CA THR A 175 -18.70 0.76 -23.14
C THR A 175 -19.59 1.86 -22.57
N ASP A 176 -20.07 1.72 -21.33
CA ASP A 176 -20.86 2.75 -20.65
C ASP A 176 -19.99 3.57 -19.69
N GLU A 177 -19.58 4.76 -20.14
CA GLU A 177 -18.75 5.66 -19.33
C GLU A 177 -19.42 6.22 -18.06
N ASN A 178 -20.73 5.98 -17.83
CA ASN A 178 -21.39 6.33 -16.56
C ASN A 178 -21.32 5.21 -15.53
N VAL A 179 -20.77 4.06 -15.90
CA VAL A 179 -20.64 2.89 -15.05
C VAL A 179 -19.16 2.60 -14.85
N SER A 180 -18.77 2.52 -13.59
CA SER A 180 -17.38 2.26 -13.20
C SER A 180 -17.31 1.18 -12.13
N ILE A 181 -16.09 0.82 -11.72
CA ILE A 181 -15.85 -0.01 -10.53
C ILE A 181 -16.63 0.47 -9.29
N ASP A 182 -16.92 1.76 -9.18
CA ASP A 182 -17.66 2.34 -8.05
C ASP A 182 -19.10 1.82 -7.99
N ASN A 183 -19.73 1.63 -9.16
CA ASN A 183 -21.07 1.05 -9.27
C ASN A 183 -21.04 -0.43 -8.87
N ALA A 184 -20.04 -1.18 -9.34
CA ALA A 184 -19.83 -2.57 -8.96
C ALA A 184 -19.63 -2.71 -7.43
N TYR A 185 -18.83 -1.83 -6.82
CA TYR A 185 -18.64 -1.82 -5.36
C TYR A 185 -19.96 -1.56 -4.62
N ALA A 186 -20.76 -0.57 -5.05
CA ALA A 186 -22.06 -0.27 -4.45
C ALA A 186 -23.05 -1.45 -4.58
N GLN A 187 -22.97 -2.19 -5.68
CA GLN A 187 -23.77 -3.39 -5.91
C GLN A 187 -23.37 -4.53 -4.96
N ILE A 188 -22.07 -4.76 -4.74
CA ILE A 188 -21.60 -5.68 -3.69
C ILE A 188 -22.09 -5.26 -2.29
N GLN A 189 -22.07 -3.97 -1.95
CA GLN A 189 -22.62 -3.50 -0.66
C GLN A 189 -24.13 -3.79 -0.54
N THR A 190 -24.86 -3.67 -1.65
CA THR A 190 -26.28 -4.02 -1.73
C THR A 190 -26.48 -5.51 -1.52
N TYR A 191 -25.69 -6.37 -2.17
CA TYR A 191 -25.78 -7.82 -1.97
C TYR A 191 -25.48 -8.24 -0.54
N LYS A 192 -24.44 -7.68 0.10
CA LYS A 192 -24.13 -7.96 1.51
C LYS A 192 -25.30 -7.67 2.45
N ARG A 193 -26.11 -6.64 2.14
CA ARG A 193 -27.30 -6.28 2.93
C ARG A 193 -28.47 -7.23 2.66
N ASP A 194 -28.70 -7.53 1.39
CA ASP A 194 -29.93 -8.15 0.88
C ASP A 194 -29.87 -9.68 0.85
N ILE A 195 -28.69 -10.25 0.56
CA ILE A 195 -28.39 -11.69 0.52
C ILE A 195 -27.13 -12.03 1.33
N PRO A 196 -27.05 -11.67 2.62
CA PRO A 196 -25.86 -11.87 3.46
C PRO A 196 -25.39 -13.33 3.53
N SER A 197 -26.29 -14.30 3.39
CA SER A 197 -25.96 -15.73 3.44
C SER A 197 -24.91 -16.16 2.42
N LEU A 198 -24.90 -15.56 1.22
CA LEU A 198 -23.86 -15.80 0.20
C LEU A 198 -22.47 -15.42 0.72
N PHE A 199 -22.38 -14.37 1.53
CA PHE A 199 -21.13 -13.83 2.05
C PHE A 199 -20.69 -14.48 3.36
N TYR A 200 -21.43 -15.45 3.92
CA TYR A 200 -20.92 -16.28 5.01
C TYR A 200 -19.74 -17.14 4.57
N TYR A 201 -19.70 -17.50 3.28
CA TYR A 201 -18.67 -18.37 2.71
C TYR A 201 -17.59 -17.62 1.93
N ASN A 202 -17.91 -16.42 1.44
CA ASN A 202 -17.07 -15.64 0.54
C ASN A 202 -15.64 -15.43 1.07
N ALA A 203 -14.64 -15.72 0.25
CA ALA A 203 -13.23 -15.35 0.45
C ALA A 203 -13.01 -13.86 0.12
N PHE A 204 -13.31 -13.45 -1.11
CA PHE A 204 -13.15 -12.08 -1.59
C PHE A 204 -14.09 -11.80 -2.78
N CYS A 205 -14.19 -10.53 -3.16
CA CYS A 205 -14.97 -10.04 -4.29
C CYS A 205 -14.04 -9.44 -5.35
N ILE A 206 -14.42 -9.56 -6.62
CA ILE A 206 -13.76 -8.90 -7.75
C ILE A 206 -14.74 -7.92 -8.38
N LEU A 207 -14.25 -6.72 -8.70
CA LEU A 207 -15.00 -5.67 -9.37
C LEU A 207 -14.31 -5.36 -10.69
N SER A 208 -15.04 -5.27 -11.79
CA SER A 208 -14.46 -4.85 -13.06
C SER A 208 -15.42 -4.07 -13.94
N ASP A 209 -14.88 -3.11 -14.70
CA ASP A 209 -15.53 -2.43 -15.82
C ASP A 209 -14.94 -2.86 -17.18
N GLY A 210 -14.22 -4.00 -17.21
CA GLY A 210 -13.56 -4.54 -18.41
C GLY A 210 -12.22 -3.91 -18.77
N ILE A 211 -11.89 -2.73 -18.23
CA ILE A 211 -10.55 -2.12 -18.39
C ILE A 211 -9.80 -2.19 -17.06
N ASN A 212 -10.47 -1.78 -15.99
CA ASN A 212 -9.98 -1.82 -14.64
C ASN A 212 -10.52 -3.05 -13.93
N ALA A 213 -9.75 -3.60 -13.01
CA ALA A 213 -10.25 -4.61 -12.09
C ALA A 213 -9.57 -4.52 -10.74
N LYS A 214 -10.35 -4.80 -9.69
CA LYS A 214 -9.87 -4.78 -8.31
C LYS A 214 -10.46 -5.91 -7.49
N ALA A 215 -9.68 -6.40 -6.54
CA ALA A 215 -10.12 -7.39 -5.57
C ALA A 215 -10.14 -6.81 -4.15
N GLY A 216 -11.12 -7.23 -3.34
CA GLY A 216 -11.27 -6.79 -1.96
C GLY A 216 -12.20 -7.71 -1.16
N THR A 217 -12.25 -7.51 0.15
CA THR A 217 -13.02 -8.37 1.06
C THR A 217 -14.34 -7.72 1.44
N ILE A 218 -15.22 -8.50 2.09
CA ILE A 218 -16.51 -7.99 2.59
C ILE A 218 -16.38 -6.86 3.61
N THR A 219 -15.22 -6.65 4.23
CA THR A 219 -14.97 -5.55 5.19
C THR A 219 -14.09 -4.45 4.62
N ALA A 220 -13.60 -4.60 3.39
CA ALA A 220 -12.75 -3.60 2.76
C ALA A 220 -13.60 -2.40 2.31
N SER A 221 -13.12 -1.19 2.60
CA SER A 221 -13.64 0.01 1.94
C SER A 221 -13.24 0.00 0.47
N GLN A 222 -13.91 0.81 -0.35
CA GLN A 222 -13.65 0.90 -1.79
C GLN A 222 -12.18 1.23 -2.11
N GLU A 223 -11.54 2.07 -1.29
CA GLU A 223 -10.12 2.43 -1.46
C GLU A 223 -9.16 1.30 -1.09
N ARG A 224 -9.65 0.25 -0.44
CA ARG A 224 -8.90 -0.96 -0.07
C ARG A 224 -9.14 -2.13 -1.04
N PHE A 225 -9.94 -1.93 -2.08
CA PHE A 225 -9.95 -2.81 -3.24
C PHE A 225 -8.70 -2.50 -4.08
N MET A 226 -7.85 -3.51 -4.25
CA MET A 226 -6.50 -3.37 -4.83
C MET A 226 -6.45 -3.97 -6.24
N ASN A 227 -5.59 -3.40 -7.09
CA ASN A 227 -5.28 -3.97 -8.39
C ASN A 227 -4.41 -5.23 -8.22
N TRP A 228 -4.47 -6.13 -9.21
CA TRP A 228 -3.55 -7.26 -9.34
C TRP A 228 -2.86 -7.17 -10.71
N ARG A 229 -1.54 -6.91 -10.71
CA ARG A 229 -0.81 -6.43 -11.90
C ARG A 229 0.07 -7.47 -12.58
N THR A 230 0.03 -8.73 -12.18
CA THR A 230 0.94 -9.75 -12.68
C THR A 230 0.32 -11.13 -12.64
N VAL A 231 0.60 -11.93 -13.66
CA VAL A 231 0.12 -13.32 -13.74
C VAL A 231 1.06 -14.29 -13.03
N ASP A 232 2.36 -13.99 -13.04
CA ASP A 232 3.45 -14.88 -12.60
C ASP A 232 4.22 -14.35 -11.38
N GLY A 233 4.11 -13.07 -11.07
CA GLY A 233 4.88 -12.41 -10.01
C GLY A 233 6.27 -11.92 -10.44
N GLU A 234 6.58 -12.02 -11.73
CA GLU A 234 7.84 -11.59 -12.34
C GLU A 234 7.60 -10.41 -13.28
N ASN A 235 6.62 -10.54 -14.16
CA ASN A 235 6.28 -9.55 -15.17
C ASN A 235 5.08 -8.72 -14.70
N ILE A 236 5.31 -7.42 -14.50
CA ILE A 236 4.24 -6.47 -14.18
C ILE A 236 3.62 -6.01 -15.50
N GLU A 237 2.36 -6.35 -15.70
CA GLU A 237 1.62 -5.97 -16.90
C GLU A 237 1.39 -4.46 -16.93
N PRO A 238 1.56 -3.82 -18.10
CA PRO A 238 1.39 -2.38 -18.23
C PRO A 238 -0.11 -2.04 -18.17
N LEU A 239 -0.45 -0.78 -17.89
CA LEU A 239 -1.85 -0.38 -17.62
C LEU A 239 -2.74 -0.41 -18.87
N GLU A 240 -2.13 -0.55 -20.05
CA GLU A 240 -2.79 -0.64 -21.35
C GLU A 240 -3.39 -2.04 -21.60
N VAL A 241 -2.90 -3.06 -20.88
CA VAL A 241 -3.50 -4.39 -20.89
C VAL A 241 -4.79 -4.35 -20.06
N PRO A 242 -5.90 -4.98 -20.51
CA PRO A 242 -7.12 -5.05 -19.71
C PRO A 242 -6.86 -5.70 -18.35
N GLN A 243 -7.02 -4.93 -17.28
CA GLN A 243 -6.61 -5.36 -15.93
C GLN A 243 -7.49 -6.47 -15.37
N TYR A 244 -8.71 -6.65 -15.89
CA TYR A 244 -9.57 -7.78 -15.53
C TYR A 244 -8.94 -9.11 -15.93
N GLU A 245 -8.38 -9.22 -17.12
CA GLU A 245 -7.71 -10.43 -17.57
C GLU A 245 -6.49 -10.76 -16.70
N VAL A 246 -5.65 -9.75 -16.44
CA VAL A 246 -4.46 -9.89 -15.58
C VAL A 246 -4.86 -10.33 -14.18
N LEU A 247 -5.94 -9.78 -13.62
CA LEU A 247 -6.44 -10.16 -12.30
C LEU A 247 -7.02 -11.57 -12.31
N LEU A 248 -7.85 -11.95 -13.28
CA LEU A 248 -8.45 -13.28 -13.33
C LEU A 248 -7.36 -14.36 -13.49
N ARG A 249 -6.45 -14.22 -14.46
CA ARG A 249 -5.31 -15.15 -14.65
C ARG A 249 -4.34 -15.12 -13.47
N GLY A 250 -4.13 -13.93 -12.92
CA GLY A 250 -3.17 -13.69 -11.84
C GLY A 250 -3.65 -14.10 -10.46
N MET A 251 -4.96 -14.14 -10.17
CA MET A 251 -5.49 -14.54 -8.86
C MET A 251 -6.21 -15.88 -8.87
N LEU A 252 -6.86 -16.24 -9.98
CA LEU A 252 -7.80 -17.37 -10.03
C LEU A 252 -7.21 -18.62 -10.70
N ALA A 253 -5.90 -18.64 -10.97
CA ALA A 253 -5.20 -19.91 -11.15
C ALA A 253 -5.50 -20.83 -9.94
N LYS A 254 -5.89 -22.09 -10.19
CA LYS A 254 -6.48 -22.97 -9.17
C LYS A 254 -5.61 -23.15 -7.93
N ASP A 255 -4.33 -23.41 -8.14
CA ASP A 255 -3.31 -23.52 -7.09
C ASP A 255 -3.19 -22.24 -6.26
N ARG A 256 -3.18 -21.09 -6.94
CA ARG A 256 -3.07 -19.78 -6.31
C ARG A 256 -4.33 -19.38 -5.55
N LEU A 257 -5.52 -19.66 -6.07
CA LEU A 257 -6.77 -19.37 -5.38
C LEU A 257 -6.85 -20.15 -4.07
N ILE A 258 -6.47 -21.43 -4.09
CA ILE A 258 -6.39 -22.29 -2.91
C ILE A 258 -5.35 -21.74 -1.90
N ASP A 259 -4.16 -21.37 -2.36
CA ASP A 259 -3.11 -20.78 -1.51
C ASP A 259 -3.55 -19.42 -0.92
N ILE A 260 -4.25 -18.58 -1.70
CA ILE A 260 -4.78 -17.31 -1.23
C ILE A 260 -5.79 -17.54 -0.10
N ILE A 261 -6.72 -18.47 -0.29
CA ILE A 261 -7.74 -18.82 0.70
C ILE A 261 -7.08 -19.36 1.98
N GLU A 262 -6.05 -20.18 1.86
CA GLU A 262 -5.42 -20.81 3.04
C GLU A 262 -4.47 -19.88 3.79
N ASN A 263 -3.68 -19.08 3.06
CA ASN A 263 -2.45 -18.47 3.59
C ASN A 263 -2.39 -16.94 3.45
N PHE A 264 -3.29 -16.30 2.70
CA PHE A 264 -3.23 -14.86 2.40
C PHE A 264 -4.51 -14.08 2.72
N ILE A 265 -5.38 -14.68 3.53
CA ILE A 265 -6.53 -14.01 4.14
C ILE A 265 -6.36 -14.08 5.66
N LEU A 266 -6.53 -12.96 6.34
CA LEU A 266 -6.51 -12.91 7.81
C LEU A 266 -7.65 -12.06 8.36
N PHE A 267 -7.96 -12.27 9.65
CA PHE A 267 -8.95 -11.51 10.37
C PHE A 267 -8.30 -10.80 11.55
N GLN A 268 -8.59 -9.51 11.71
CA GLN A 268 -8.19 -8.73 12.88
C GLN A 268 -9.41 -8.22 13.61
N GLU A 269 -9.32 -8.19 14.94
CA GLU A 269 -10.40 -7.74 15.81
C GLU A 269 -10.05 -6.41 16.48
N SER A 270 -11.00 -5.49 16.50
CA SER A 270 -10.94 -4.22 17.23
C SER A 270 -12.08 -4.11 18.23
N LYS A 271 -11.82 -3.51 19.39
CA LYS A 271 -12.82 -3.22 20.45
C LYS A 271 -13.55 -1.89 20.23
N GLU A 272 -13.52 -1.34 19.02
CA GLU A 272 -14.14 -0.07 18.70
C GLU A 272 -15.01 -0.24 17.47
N GLU A 273 -16.30 0.05 17.61
CA GLU A 273 -17.26 0.04 16.52
C GLU A 273 -17.07 1.31 15.70
N ARG A 274 -16.82 1.15 14.41
CA ARG A 274 -16.65 2.27 13.49
C ARG A 274 -17.69 2.19 12.36
N ASP A 275 -18.23 3.33 11.97
CA ASP A 275 -19.06 3.42 10.78
C ASP A 275 -18.22 3.33 9.49
N GLU A 276 -18.89 3.34 8.34
CA GLU A 276 -18.28 3.35 7.00
C GLU A 276 -17.30 4.53 6.77
N ASN A 277 -17.41 5.59 7.57
CA ASN A 277 -16.55 6.77 7.52
C ASN A 277 -15.38 6.71 8.51
N GLY A 278 -15.25 5.61 9.26
CA GLY A 278 -14.22 5.38 10.27
C GLY A 278 -14.46 6.07 11.61
N LYS A 279 -15.64 6.68 11.82
CA LYS A 279 -16.02 7.34 13.08
C LYS A 279 -16.39 6.30 14.12
N LYS A 280 -15.86 6.45 15.35
CA LYS A 280 -16.27 5.59 16.47
C LYS A 280 -17.74 5.84 16.78
N ILE A 281 -18.57 4.81 16.65
CA ILE A 281 -20.00 4.84 16.96
C ILE A 281 -20.35 4.04 18.23
N GLY A 282 -19.43 3.20 18.71
CA GLY A 282 -19.66 2.36 19.87
C GLY A 282 -18.42 1.58 20.33
N GLU A 283 -18.62 0.69 21.30
CA GLU A 283 -17.59 -0.22 21.83
C GLU A 283 -17.80 -1.67 21.36
N ARG A 284 -18.63 -1.85 20.32
CA ARG A 284 -18.86 -3.17 19.73
C ARG A 284 -17.60 -3.65 19.02
N LYS A 285 -17.42 -4.96 19.07
CA LYS A 285 -16.36 -5.68 18.35
C LYS A 285 -16.53 -5.49 16.84
N THR A 286 -15.49 -4.99 16.18
CA THR A 286 -15.40 -4.92 14.71
C THR A 286 -14.34 -5.91 14.23
N ILE A 287 -14.70 -6.68 13.21
CA ILE A 287 -13.81 -7.64 12.56
C ILE A 287 -13.42 -7.05 11.21
N ALA A 288 -12.12 -6.97 10.94
CA ALA A 288 -11.56 -6.61 9.65
C ALA A 288 -10.97 -7.85 9.00
N LYS A 289 -11.52 -8.23 7.84
CA LYS A 289 -10.98 -9.24 6.94
C LYS A 289 -10.02 -8.60 5.96
N ILE A 290 -8.78 -9.09 5.91
CA ILE A 290 -7.70 -8.51 5.12
C ILE A 290 -7.22 -9.57 4.12
N LEU A 291 -7.16 -9.17 2.85
CA LEU A 291 -6.61 -9.94 1.73
C LEU A 291 -5.24 -9.37 1.37
N ALA A 292 -4.26 -10.23 1.12
CA ALA A 292 -2.94 -9.79 0.65
C ALA A 292 -3.03 -9.16 -0.76
N ALA A 293 -2.28 -8.08 -0.97
CA ALA A 293 -2.05 -7.54 -2.31
C ALA A 293 -1.02 -8.39 -3.08
N TYR A 294 -0.97 -8.26 -4.41
CA TYR A 294 -0.13 -9.10 -5.26
C TYR A 294 1.36 -9.02 -4.89
N HIS A 295 1.88 -7.82 -4.61
CA HIS A 295 3.28 -7.62 -4.21
C HIS A 295 3.60 -8.32 -2.89
N GLN A 296 2.62 -8.44 -1.99
CA GLN A 296 2.78 -9.18 -0.74
C GLN A 296 2.76 -10.68 -1.00
N TYR A 297 1.81 -11.18 -1.81
CA TYR A 297 1.71 -12.59 -2.18
C TYR A 297 3.02 -13.09 -2.77
N PHE A 298 3.49 -12.48 -3.87
CA PHE A 298 4.67 -12.95 -4.59
C PHE A 298 5.97 -12.76 -3.79
N ALA A 299 6.14 -11.63 -3.09
CA ALA A 299 7.32 -11.42 -2.25
C ALA A 299 7.41 -12.46 -1.12
N VAL A 300 6.28 -12.79 -0.49
CA VAL A 300 6.25 -13.79 0.58
C VAL A 300 6.57 -15.18 0.04
N LYS A 301 6.00 -15.60 -1.09
CA LYS A 301 6.32 -16.90 -1.72
C LYS A 301 7.82 -17.00 -2.04
N LYS A 302 8.39 -15.97 -2.68
CA LYS A 302 9.83 -15.90 -2.96
C LYS A 302 10.66 -15.98 -1.68
N ALA A 303 10.25 -15.26 -0.62
CA ALA A 303 10.96 -15.26 0.66
C ALA A 303 10.92 -16.61 1.37
N VAL A 304 9.78 -17.31 1.36
CA VAL A 304 9.67 -18.67 1.95
C VAL A 304 10.62 -19.64 1.25
N GLU A 305 10.69 -19.62 -0.08
CA GLU A 305 11.61 -20.45 -0.84
C GLU A 305 13.08 -20.11 -0.56
N LYS A 306 13.43 -18.81 -0.53
CA LYS A 306 14.77 -18.37 -0.11
C LYS A 306 15.10 -18.79 1.31
N THR A 307 14.11 -18.83 2.20
CA THR A 307 14.29 -19.28 3.59
C THR A 307 14.61 -20.76 3.66
N LYS A 308 13.90 -21.61 2.90
CA LYS A 308 14.22 -23.05 2.80
C LYS A 308 15.65 -23.28 2.34
N ILE A 309 16.11 -22.53 1.33
CA ILE A 309 17.49 -22.60 0.83
C ILE A 309 18.50 -22.15 1.90
N ALA A 310 18.30 -20.97 2.49
CA ALA A 310 19.22 -20.39 3.47
C ALA A 310 19.27 -21.18 4.80
N THR A 311 18.17 -21.84 5.17
CA THR A 311 18.06 -22.68 6.38
C THR A 311 18.51 -24.13 6.18
N SER A 312 18.78 -24.55 4.94
CA SER A 312 19.31 -25.89 4.64
C SER A 312 20.68 -26.14 5.29
N GLU A 313 21.15 -27.40 5.30
CA GLU A 313 22.43 -27.76 5.91
C GLU A 313 23.61 -26.98 5.31
N ASN A 314 23.59 -26.76 3.99
CA ASN A 314 24.61 -26.02 3.24
C ASN A 314 24.24 -24.54 2.99
N GLY A 315 23.15 -24.06 3.58
CA GLY A 315 22.67 -22.68 3.42
C GLY A 315 23.56 -21.67 4.13
N ASP A 316 23.67 -20.47 3.56
CA ASP A 316 24.53 -19.39 4.04
C ASP A 316 23.91 -18.52 5.16
N ARG A 317 22.69 -18.88 5.60
CA ARG A 317 21.90 -18.17 6.62
C ARG A 317 21.51 -16.74 6.23
N LYS A 318 21.56 -16.40 4.93
CA LYS A 318 21.21 -15.09 4.36
C LYS A 318 20.00 -15.26 3.46
N ILE A 319 18.81 -14.92 3.97
CA ILE A 319 17.55 -15.16 3.26
C ILE A 319 17.36 -14.11 2.15
N GLY A 320 17.66 -12.85 2.46
CA GLY A 320 17.64 -11.71 1.55
C GLY A 320 16.90 -10.51 2.13
N VAL A 321 16.61 -9.55 1.26
CA VAL A 321 15.91 -8.31 1.62
C VAL A 321 14.63 -8.12 0.79
N ILE A 322 13.52 -7.82 1.45
CA ILE A 322 12.30 -7.33 0.81
C ILE A 322 12.26 -5.82 0.94
N TRP A 323 12.26 -5.12 -0.19
CA TRP A 323 12.09 -3.67 -0.22
C TRP A 323 10.68 -3.32 -0.68
N HIS A 324 9.84 -2.97 0.27
CA HIS A 324 8.44 -2.60 0.04
C HIS A 324 8.21 -1.22 0.62
N THR A 325 7.83 -0.26 -0.23
CA THR A 325 7.75 1.16 0.13
C THR A 325 6.91 1.42 1.38
N GLN A 326 7.21 2.51 2.09
CA GLN A 326 6.47 2.95 3.27
C GLN A 326 5.03 3.29 2.85
N GLY A 327 4.04 2.55 3.37
CA GLY A 327 2.69 2.64 2.80
C GLY A 327 2.07 1.30 2.43
N SER A 328 2.91 0.41 1.90
CA SER A 328 2.51 -0.76 1.10
C SER A 328 2.00 -1.97 1.89
N GLY A 329 2.00 -1.91 3.22
CA GLY A 329 1.54 -3.02 4.06
C GLY A 329 2.63 -4.02 4.47
N LYS A 330 3.91 -3.62 4.53
CA LYS A 330 5.04 -4.46 5.00
C LYS A 330 4.76 -5.33 6.23
N SER A 331 4.15 -4.76 7.25
CA SER A 331 3.83 -5.49 8.49
C SER A 331 2.93 -6.70 8.23
N PHE A 332 2.01 -6.62 7.26
CA PHE A 332 1.20 -7.76 6.83
C PHE A 332 2.02 -8.78 6.03
N SER A 333 2.94 -8.33 5.17
CA SER A 333 3.88 -9.23 4.48
C SER A 333 4.67 -10.07 5.50
N MET A 334 5.12 -9.47 6.60
CA MET A 334 5.81 -10.19 7.69
C MET A 334 4.89 -11.20 8.39
N VAL A 335 3.61 -10.87 8.61
CA VAL A 335 2.62 -11.79 9.20
C VAL A 335 2.39 -13.00 8.29
N PHE A 336 2.12 -12.77 6.99
CA PHE A 336 1.90 -13.85 6.02
C PHE A 336 3.14 -14.73 5.86
N TYR A 337 4.31 -14.12 5.80
CA TYR A 337 5.58 -14.85 5.80
C TYR A 337 5.73 -15.71 7.05
N THR A 338 5.55 -15.13 8.24
CA THR A 338 5.65 -15.86 9.51
C THR A 338 4.66 -17.03 9.59
N ALA A 339 3.41 -16.82 9.17
CA ALA A 339 2.39 -17.88 9.16
C ALA A 339 2.80 -19.07 8.29
N GLN A 340 3.38 -18.82 7.11
CA GLN A 340 3.87 -19.88 6.24
C GLN A 340 5.09 -20.62 6.83
N LEU A 341 6.03 -19.89 7.45
CA LEU A 341 7.19 -20.54 8.07
C LEU A 341 6.80 -21.49 9.21
N VAL A 342 5.82 -21.10 10.04
CA VAL A 342 5.31 -21.94 11.13
C VAL A 342 4.74 -23.26 10.60
N LYS A 343 4.05 -23.24 9.45
CA LYS A 343 3.52 -24.44 8.80
C LYS A 343 4.61 -25.27 8.10
N GLN A 344 5.56 -24.63 7.41
CA GLN A 344 6.45 -25.30 6.46
C GLN A 344 7.84 -25.66 7.01
N LEU A 345 8.31 -25.08 8.13
CA LEU A 345 9.70 -25.23 8.61
C LEU A 345 9.84 -25.84 10.01
N ASN A 346 9.16 -26.95 10.30
CA ASN A 346 9.22 -27.63 11.61
C ASN A 346 9.02 -26.66 12.79
N ASN A 347 8.15 -25.68 12.61
CA ASN A 347 7.82 -24.66 13.59
C ASN A 347 9.07 -23.92 14.14
N PRO A 348 9.73 -23.06 13.35
CA PRO A 348 10.94 -22.36 13.79
C PRO A 348 10.60 -21.28 14.84
N THR A 349 11.58 -20.88 15.65
CA THR A 349 11.45 -19.68 16.50
C THR A 349 11.71 -18.44 15.65
N ILE A 350 10.76 -17.51 15.67
CA ILE A 350 10.81 -16.27 14.92
C ILE A 350 11.16 -15.13 15.88
N VAL A 351 12.23 -14.40 15.57
CA VAL A 351 12.66 -13.22 16.32
C VAL A 351 12.45 -11.99 15.44
N VAL A 352 11.50 -11.15 15.81
CA VAL A 352 11.22 -9.89 15.11
C VAL A 352 11.99 -8.78 15.82
N ILE A 353 12.88 -8.12 15.09
CA ILE A 353 13.75 -7.06 15.60
C ILE A 353 13.30 -5.73 15.02
N THR A 354 13.10 -4.76 15.92
CA THR A 354 12.82 -3.38 15.57
C THR A 354 13.88 -2.45 16.17
N ASP A 355 14.01 -1.26 15.61
CA ASP A 355 14.90 -0.24 16.16
C ASP A 355 14.36 0.36 17.46
N ARG A 356 13.06 0.66 17.50
CA ARG A 356 12.49 1.48 18.58
C ARG A 356 11.32 0.79 19.25
N ASN A 357 11.18 1.02 20.56
CA ASN A 357 10.09 0.45 21.36
C ASN A 357 8.69 0.80 20.83
N ASP A 358 8.49 1.98 20.23
CA ASP A 358 7.19 2.38 19.67
C ASP A 358 6.87 1.65 18.35
N LEU A 359 7.88 1.42 17.51
CA LEU A 359 7.77 0.58 16.32
C LEU A 359 7.50 -0.89 16.71
N ASP A 360 8.21 -1.37 17.74
CA ASP A 360 8.02 -2.68 18.35
C ASP A 360 6.57 -2.89 18.82
N ASP A 361 6.04 -1.96 19.62
CA ASP A 361 4.66 -2.00 20.14
C ASP A 361 3.63 -2.07 19.00
N GLN A 362 3.85 -1.33 17.90
CA GLN A 362 2.94 -1.31 16.76
C GLN A 362 2.98 -2.62 15.95
N LEU A 363 4.18 -3.13 15.65
CA LEU A 363 4.33 -4.37 14.90
C LEU A 363 3.85 -5.57 15.74
N PHE A 364 4.18 -5.58 17.04
CA PHE A 364 3.68 -6.54 18.01
C PHE A 364 2.15 -6.53 18.09
N SER A 365 1.51 -5.37 18.07
CA SER A 365 0.05 -5.25 18.05
C SER A 365 -0.55 -5.89 16.79
N THR A 366 0.04 -5.65 15.61
CA THR A 366 -0.40 -6.25 14.34
C THR A 366 -0.29 -7.78 14.37
N PHE A 367 0.82 -8.32 14.85
CA PHE A 367 1.00 -9.76 15.00
C PHE A 367 0.04 -10.36 16.03
N SER A 368 -0.12 -9.72 17.18
CA SER A 368 -1.02 -10.18 18.26
C SER A 368 -2.48 -10.24 17.81
N LYS A 369 -2.92 -9.27 17.00
CA LYS A 369 -4.26 -9.27 16.38
C LYS A 369 -4.42 -10.33 15.30
N SER A 370 -3.32 -10.85 14.75
CA SER A 370 -3.26 -11.86 13.69
C SER A 370 -2.93 -13.25 14.23
N LYS A 371 -3.12 -13.49 15.53
CA LYS A 371 -2.77 -14.76 16.19
C LYS A 371 -3.43 -16.00 15.57
N ASP A 372 -4.61 -15.84 14.96
CA ASP A 372 -5.36 -16.95 14.36
C ASP A 372 -4.57 -17.57 13.19
N ILE A 373 -4.11 -16.75 12.24
CA ILE A 373 -3.30 -17.23 11.11
C ILE A 373 -1.88 -17.66 11.55
N LEU A 374 -1.34 -17.02 12.60
CA LEU A 374 -0.01 -17.35 13.14
C LEU A 374 0.01 -18.64 13.98
N ARG A 375 -1.16 -19.11 14.45
CA ARG A 375 -1.33 -20.26 15.36
C ARG A 375 -0.54 -20.16 16.68
N GLN A 376 -0.01 -18.99 17.00
CA GLN A 376 0.85 -18.73 18.15
C GLN A 376 0.57 -17.34 18.72
N THR A 377 0.79 -17.19 20.02
CA THR A 377 0.71 -15.88 20.68
C THR A 377 2.10 -15.26 20.71
N PRO A 378 2.30 -14.10 20.06
CA PRO A 378 3.57 -13.37 20.13
C PRO A 378 3.89 -12.93 21.57
N LYS A 379 5.18 -12.88 21.92
CA LYS A 379 5.68 -12.31 23.17
C LYS A 379 6.69 -11.21 22.90
N GLN A 380 6.71 -10.18 23.74
CA GLN A 380 7.64 -9.05 23.64
C GLN A 380 8.67 -9.14 24.76
N ALA A 381 9.96 -9.09 24.42
CA ALA A 381 11.07 -9.13 25.36
C ALA A 381 11.34 -7.74 25.97
N ASP A 382 11.13 -7.62 27.28
CA ASP A 382 11.35 -6.39 28.05
C ASP A 382 12.84 -6.19 28.38
N VAL A 383 13.55 -7.27 28.69
CA VAL A 383 14.97 -7.26 29.08
C VAL A 383 15.78 -8.31 28.31
N ARG A 384 17.11 -8.20 28.32
CA ARG A 384 17.99 -9.21 27.69
C ARG A 384 17.84 -10.57 28.37
N LYS A 385 17.91 -10.59 29.71
CA LYS A 385 17.82 -11.79 30.54
C LYS A 385 17.18 -11.42 31.87
N LEU A 386 16.30 -12.26 32.39
CA LEU A 386 15.68 -12.04 33.68
C LEU A 386 16.69 -12.21 34.82
N SER A 387 16.67 -11.29 35.78
CA SER A 387 17.39 -11.47 37.05
C SER A 387 16.67 -12.49 37.95
N GLU A 388 17.40 -13.05 38.92
CA GLU A 388 16.82 -13.98 39.91
C GLU A 388 15.67 -13.34 40.72
N GLU A 389 15.74 -12.03 40.96
CA GLU A 389 14.66 -11.29 41.61
C GLU A 389 13.42 -11.17 40.72
N GLN A 390 13.61 -10.89 39.43
CA GLN A 390 12.51 -10.80 38.46
C GLN A 390 11.81 -12.15 38.28
N LYS A 391 12.60 -13.26 38.24
CA LYS A 391 12.06 -14.63 38.21
C LYS A 391 11.22 -14.94 39.45
N LYS A 392 11.66 -14.53 40.64
CA LYS A 392 10.90 -14.70 41.89
C LYS A 392 9.64 -13.84 41.94
N GLN A 393 9.69 -12.60 41.44
CA GLN A 393 8.54 -11.68 41.42
C GLN A 393 7.41 -12.17 40.50
N GLN A 394 7.73 -12.89 39.43
CA GLN A 394 6.72 -13.49 38.53
C GLN A 394 5.94 -14.66 39.12
N ALA A 395 6.46 -15.31 40.16
CA ALA A 395 5.72 -16.35 40.86
C ALA A 395 4.47 -15.81 41.60
N ASN A 396 4.36 -14.48 41.75
CA ASN A 396 3.16 -13.83 42.26
C ASN A 396 2.21 -13.46 41.11
N GLU A 397 1.00 -14.04 41.10
CA GLU A 397 -0.03 -13.85 40.06
C GLU A 397 -0.48 -12.38 39.81
N LYS A 398 -0.13 -11.44 40.70
CA LYS A 398 -0.49 -10.02 40.60
C LYS A 398 0.61 -9.13 40.00
N SER A 399 1.77 -9.68 39.68
CA SER A 399 2.90 -8.93 39.11
C SER A 399 2.72 -8.72 37.60
N LYS A 400 3.26 -7.61 37.07
CA LYS A 400 3.35 -7.41 35.61
C LYS A 400 4.30 -8.46 35.03
N GLU A 401 3.89 -9.18 33.99
CA GLU A 401 4.77 -10.09 33.24
C GLU A 401 5.94 -9.30 32.64
N ILE A 402 7.17 -9.81 32.80
CA ILE A 402 8.41 -9.23 32.26
C ILE A 402 9.10 -10.35 31.48
N ASN A 403 9.37 -10.19 30.20
CA ASN A 403 10.02 -11.25 29.44
C ASN A 403 11.51 -10.98 29.23
N GLY A 404 12.36 -11.98 29.50
CA GLY A 404 13.77 -11.95 29.12
C GLY A 404 13.97 -12.60 27.74
N LEU A 405 14.69 -11.94 26.84
CA LEU A 405 14.99 -12.49 25.50
C LEU A 405 15.71 -13.84 25.59
N TYR A 406 16.75 -13.93 26.43
CA TYR A 406 17.48 -15.16 26.69
C TYR A 406 16.55 -16.27 27.19
N ASP A 407 15.70 -15.98 28.17
CA ASP A 407 14.79 -16.95 28.76
C ASP A 407 13.74 -17.41 27.73
N LEU A 408 13.13 -16.47 27.00
CA LEU A 408 12.18 -16.81 25.92
C LEU A 408 12.79 -17.68 24.82
N LEU A 409 14.08 -17.52 24.49
CA LEU A 409 14.77 -18.31 23.46
C LEU A 409 15.12 -19.72 23.96
N ASN A 410 15.44 -19.88 25.24
CA ASN A 410 15.96 -21.14 25.79
C ASN A 410 14.91 -21.95 26.57
N ASP A 411 13.78 -21.35 26.98
CA ASP A 411 12.67 -22.05 27.65
C ASP A 411 11.85 -22.92 26.67
N ARG A 412 12.21 -22.94 25.38
CA ARG A 412 11.52 -23.70 24.33
C ARG A 412 12.50 -24.40 23.40
N GLU A 413 12.13 -25.59 22.94
CA GLU A 413 12.93 -26.34 21.95
C GLU A 413 12.65 -25.87 20.51
N SER A 414 11.43 -25.42 20.21
CA SER A 414 11.02 -24.89 18.90
C SER A 414 9.80 -23.95 19.03
N GLY A 415 9.46 -23.28 17.93
CA GLY A 415 8.33 -22.36 17.85
C GLY A 415 8.50 -21.05 18.61
N GLY A 416 7.49 -20.21 18.59
CA GLY A 416 7.47 -18.91 19.25
C GLY A 416 7.74 -17.74 18.33
N ILE A 417 7.02 -16.66 18.56
CA ILE A 417 7.23 -15.36 17.92
C ILE A 417 7.64 -14.37 19.01
N ILE A 418 8.88 -13.88 18.93
CA ILE A 418 9.51 -13.05 19.96
C ILE A 418 9.83 -11.68 19.36
N PHE A 419 9.27 -10.63 19.94
CA PHE A 419 9.57 -9.24 19.61
C PHE A 419 10.67 -8.71 20.52
N THR A 420 11.63 -7.99 19.96
CA THR A 420 12.71 -7.38 20.71
C THR A 420 13.27 -6.18 19.98
N THR A 421 13.95 -5.30 20.72
CA THR A 421 14.66 -4.17 20.13
C THR A 421 16.14 -4.47 19.96
N ILE A 422 16.77 -3.86 18.95
CA ILE A 422 18.19 -4.07 18.62
C ILE A 422 19.13 -3.70 19.77
N GLN A 423 18.74 -2.76 20.64
CA GLN A 423 19.58 -2.32 21.77
C GLN A 423 19.84 -3.45 22.79
N LYS A 424 18.96 -4.48 22.83
CA LYS A 424 19.14 -5.65 23.69
C LYS A 424 20.29 -6.54 23.22
N PHE A 425 20.88 -6.29 22.06
CA PHE A 425 22.07 -6.98 21.55
C PHE A 425 23.38 -6.18 21.77
N LYS A 426 23.39 -5.08 22.55
CA LYS A 426 24.64 -4.37 22.90
C LYS A 426 25.25 -4.87 24.22
N PRO A 427 26.47 -5.45 24.26
CA PRO A 427 27.06 -5.92 25.51
C PRO A 427 27.17 -4.78 26.54
N GLU A 428 27.01 -5.12 27.83
CA GLU A 428 27.23 -4.16 28.93
C GLU A 428 28.73 -3.92 29.13
N GLU A 429 29.53 -5.00 29.11
CA GLU A 429 30.99 -5.01 29.07
C GLU A 429 31.46 -6.21 28.22
N GLY A 430 32.60 -6.07 27.53
CA GLY A 430 33.24 -7.17 26.79
C GLY A 430 32.51 -7.63 25.52
N GLU A 431 32.58 -8.93 25.22
CA GLU A 431 31.97 -9.55 24.03
C GLU A 431 30.48 -9.85 24.24
N MET A 432 29.72 -9.89 23.15
CA MET A 432 28.30 -10.23 23.23
C MET A 432 28.13 -11.72 23.56
N PRO A 433 27.42 -12.09 24.65
CA PRO A 433 27.17 -13.48 24.96
C PRO A 433 26.22 -14.12 23.94
N VAL A 434 26.46 -15.39 23.63
CA VAL A 434 25.53 -16.22 22.86
C VAL A 434 24.22 -16.33 23.64
N LEU A 435 23.12 -15.87 23.04
CA LEU A 435 21.79 -15.99 23.62
C LEU A 435 21.15 -17.33 23.27
N THR A 436 21.38 -17.82 22.06
CA THR A 436 21.05 -19.20 21.64
C THR A 436 21.89 -19.56 20.42
N ASP A 437 22.34 -20.81 20.35
CA ASP A 437 23.11 -21.36 19.23
C ASP A 437 22.25 -22.25 18.32
N ARG A 438 20.93 -22.27 18.50
CA ARG A 438 20.02 -23.10 17.70
C ARG A 438 19.96 -22.62 16.25
N LYS A 439 19.87 -23.59 15.33
CA LYS A 439 19.72 -23.35 13.88
C LYS A 439 18.28 -23.02 13.46
N ASN A 440 17.27 -23.46 14.23
CA ASN A 440 15.85 -23.24 13.95
C ASN A 440 15.36 -21.85 14.43
N VAL A 441 16.21 -20.83 14.27
CA VAL A 441 15.89 -19.43 14.61
C VAL A 441 15.96 -18.59 13.34
N ILE A 442 14.86 -17.89 13.05
CA ILE A 442 14.75 -16.97 11.92
C ILE A 442 14.54 -15.57 12.47
N VAL A 443 15.43 -14.65 12.08
CA VAL A 443 15.40 -13.25 12.48
C VAL A 443 14.79 -12.42 11.36
N ILE A 444 13.72 -11.70 11.67
CA ILE A 444 13.07 -10.71 10.81
C ILE A 444 13.47 -9.32 11.30
N ALA A 445 14.26 -8.58 10.53
CA ALA A 445 14.60 -7.20 10.84
C ALA A 445 13.65 -6.24 10.10
N ASP A 446 12.93 -5.38 10.85
CA ASP A 446 12.18 -4.25 10.28
C ASP A 446 13.10 -3.03 10.14
N GLU A 447 12.87 -2.23 9.08
CA GLU A 447 13.72 -1.10 8.67
C GLU A 447 15.22 -1.48 8.62
N ALA A 448 15.52 -2.61 7.95
CA ALA A 448 16.88 -3.11 7.81
C ALA A 448 17.77 -2.16 6.98
N HIS A 449 18.43 -1.19 7.62
CA HIS A 449 19.33 -0.20 7.00
C HIS A 449 20.70 -0.07 7.70
N ARG A 450 21.68 0.47 6.95
CA ARG A 450 23.13 0.59 7.25
C ARG A 450 23.50 1.01 8.68
N SER A 451 22.85 2.05 9.23
CA SER A 451 23.25 2.64 10.53
C SER A 451 23.19 1.66 11.70
N GLN A 452 22.29 0.68 11.61
CA GLN A 452 22.00 -0.27 12.68
C GLN A 452 22.62 -1.63 12.39
N TYR A 453 22.69 -2.02 11.11
CA TYR A 453 23.13 -3.35 10.71
C TYR A 453 24.50 -3.40 10.02
N GLY A 454 25.30 -2.33 10.13
CA GLY A 454 26.68 -2.30 9.64
C GLY A 454 27.67 -3.10 10.51
N PHE A 455 28.74 -3.61 9.88
CA PHE A 455 29.88 -4.31 10.52
C PHE A 455 31.02 -3.37 10.96
N SER A 456 30.84 -2.05 10.84
CA SER A 456 31.95 -1.10 11.06
C SER A 456 32.46 -1.17 12.50
N ALA A 457 33.78 -1.28 12.62
CA ALA A 457 34.51 -1.23 13.88
C ALA A 457 35.03 0.20 14.07
N LYS A 458 34.62 0.88 15.15
CA LYS A 458 35.16 2.17 15.54
C LYS A 458 36.12 1.99 16.70
N THR A 459 37.37 2.42 16.50
CA THR A 459 38.38 2.40 17.55
C THR A 459 38.29 3.71 18.31
N ASP A 460 38.06 3.63 19.62
CA ASP A 460 38.15 4.79 20.49
C ASP A 460 39.62 5.25 20.51
N THR A 461 39.87 6.42 19.93
CA THR A 461 41.22 7.00 19.80
C THR A 461 41.86 7.37 21.15
N LYS A 462 41.10 7.38 22.26
CA LYS A 462 41.60 7.68 23.61
C LYS A 462 41.83 6.43 24.46
N THR A 463 40.99 5.41 24.34
CA THR A 463 41.09 4.17 25.15
C THR A 463 41.71 2.99 24.39
N GLY A 464 41.74 3.03 23.05
CA GLY A 464 42.17 1.93 22.21
C GLY A 464 41.13 0.80 22.06
N GLU A 465 39.94 0.94 22.67
CA GLU A 465 38.87 -0.04 22.58
C GLU A 465 38.18 -0.01 21.21
N VAL A 466 37.95 -1.19 20.63
CA VAL A 466 37.26 -1.36 19.35
C VAL A 466 35.80 -1.69 19.60
N LYS A 467 34.89 -0.76 19.29
CA LYS A 467 33.43 -0.96 19.33
C LYS A 467 32.91 -1.37 17.96
N TYR A 468 32.18 -2.47 17.91
CA TYR A 468 31.55 -2.97 16.68
C TYR A 468 30.09 -2.49 16.55
N GLY A 469 29.57 -2.44 15.32
CA GLY A 469 28.15 -2.20 15.05
C GLY A 469 27.23 -3.33 15.55
N TYR A 470 25.93 -3.03 15.76
CA TYR A 470 24.96 -3.97 16.34
C TYR A 470 24.81 -5.27 15.54
N SER A 471 25.04 -5.26 14.23
CA SER A 471 24.97 -6.49 13.43
C SER A 471 25.99 -7.54 13.81
N LYS A 472 27.20 -7.12 14.22
CA LYS A 472 28.19 -8.07 14.74
C LYS A 472 27.65 -8.72 16.01
N TYR A 473 27.21 -7.92 16.99
CA TYR A 473 26.70 -8.46 18.24
C TYR A 473 25.44 -9.31 18.06
N LEU A 474 24.57 -8.94 17.12
CA LEU A 474 23.40 -9.74 16.77
C LEU A 474 23.80 -11.11 16.22
N ARG A 475 24.82 -11.16 15.35
CA ARG A 475 25.40 -12.42 14.85
C ARG A 475 26.10 -13.20 15.96
N ASP A 476 26.85 -12.55 16.83
CA ASP A 476 27.53 -13.20 17.97
C ASP A 476 26.50 -13.79 18.97
N ALA A 477 25.39 -13.10 19.18
CA ALA A 477 24.30 -13.54 20.06
C ALA A 477 23.48 -14.70 19.48
N LEU A 478 23.32 -14.74 18.16
CA LEU A 478 22.49 -15.70 17.41
C LEU A 478 23.31 -16.32 16.24
N PRO A 479 24.41 -17.03 16.51
CA PRO A 479 25.42 -17.40 15.51
C PRO A 479 24.89 -18.29 14.38
N ASN A 480 23.87 -19.10 14.67
CA ASN A 480 23.31 -20.07 13.73
C ASN A 480 21.94 -19.66 13.15
N ALA A 481 21.45 -18.46 13.46
CA ALA A 481 20.18 -17.97 12.97
C ALA A 481 20.24 -17.54 11.49
N SER A 482 19.10 -17.61 10.80
CA SER A 482 18.94 -17.09 9.43
C SER A 482 18.25 -15.74 9.43
N PHE A 483 18.67 -14.83 8.54
CA PHE A 483 18.27 -13.42 8.60
C PHE A 483 17.54 -12.98 7.33
N ILE A 484 16.40 -12.33 7.50
CA ILE A 484 15.66 -11.62 6.46
C ILE A 484 15.45 -10.16 6.87
N GLY A 485 15.67 -9.25 5.93
CA GLY A 485 15.44 -7.81 6.12
C GLY A 485 14.19 -7.34 5.40
N PHE A 486 13.40 -6.48 6.05
CA PHE A 486 12.35 -5.71 5.40
C PHE A 486 12.69 -4.23 5.51
N THR A 487 12.53 -3.49 4.43
CA THR A 487 12.84 -2.06 4.40
C THR A 487 11.83 -1.26 3.58
N GLY A 488 11.57 -0.01 3.99
CA GLY A 488 10.82 0.97 3.21
C GLY A 488 11.67 1.77 2.23
N THR A 489 12.99 1.68 2.36
CA THR A 489 13.95 2.51 1.64
C THR A 489 14.98 1.62 0.94
N PRO A 490 15.45 2.00 -0.26
CA PRO A 490 16.49 1.25 -0.95
C PRO A 490 17.77 1.25 -0.12
N ILE A 491 18.49 0.14 -0.21
CA ILE A 491 19.90 0.00 0.15
C ILE A 491 20.71 0.82 -0.85
N GLU A 492 21.59 1.71 -0.37
CA GLU A 492 22.44 2.53 -1.23
C GLU A 492 23.35 1.65 -2.11
N LEU A 493 23.62 2.06 -3.36
CA LEU A 493 24.46 1.31 -4.32
C LEU A 493 25.89 1.04 -3.81
N GLU A 494 26.37 1.83 -2.85
CA GLU A 494 27.68 1.69 -2.22
C GLU A 494 27.66 0.80 -0.97
N ASP A 495 26.49 0.34 -0.52
CA ASP A 495 26.31 -0.43 0.70
C ASP A 495 26.65 -1.92 0.53
N LYS A 496 27.91 -2.25 0.78
CA LYS A 496 28.41 -3.63 0.85
C LYS A 496 27.95 -4.40 2.09
N SER A 497 27.37 -3.73 3.10
CA SER A 497 27.11 -4.33 4.42
C SER A 497 25.74 -5.00 4.55
N THR A 498 24.69 -4.45 3.94
CA THR A 498 23.35 -5.05 4.00
C THR A 498 23.27 -6.40 3.26
N PRO A 499 23.83 -6.57 2.05
CA PRO A 499 23.94 -7.89 1.42
C PRO A 499 24.82 -8.87 2.20
N ALA A 500 25.79 -8.37 2.96
CA ALA A 500 26.64 -9.23 3.78
C ALA A 500 25.87 -9.86 4.96
N VAL A 501 24.91 -9.13 5.56
CA VAL A 501 24.07 -9.61 6.67
C VAL A 501 22.87 -10.39 6.18
N PHE A 502 22.10 -9.84 5.24
CA PHE A 502 20.79 -10.37 4.86
C PHE A 502 20.83 -11.15 3.55
N GLY A 503 21.72 -10.81 2.62
CA GLY A 503 21.74 -11.34 1.26
C GLY A 503 21.15 -10.37 0.23
N ASN A 504 20.98 -10.82 -1.01
CA ASN A 504 20.46 -9.99 -2.10
C ASN A 504 18.96 -9.65 -1.92
N TYR A 505 18.47 -8.69 -2.71
CA TYR A 505 17.03 -8.44 -2.80
C TYR A 505 16.27 -9.70 -3.25
N ILE A 506 15.17 -9.97 -2.55
CA ILE A 506 14.21 -11.02 -2.88
C ILE A 506 13.13 -10.46 -3.79
N ASP A 507 12.62 -9.27 -3.44
CA ASP A 507 11.53 -8.59 -4.16
C ASP A 507 11.57 -7.07 -3.87
N ILE A 508 11.16 -6.28 -4.87
CA ILE A 508 11.15 -4.81 -4.82
C ILE A 508 9.77 -4.30 -5.24
N TYR A 509 9.16 -3.51 -4.36
CA TYR A 509 7.92 -2.77 -4.57
C TYR A 509 8.15 -1.32 -4.13
N ASP A 510 8.57 -0.49 -5.08
CA ASP A 510 9.00 0.88 -4.85
C ASP A 510 7.82 1.87 -4.73
N MET A 511 8.14 3.16 -4.56
CA MET A 511 7.15 4.23 -4.42
C MET A 511 6.38 4.48 -5.72
N THR A 512 7.04 4.39 -6.87
CA THR A 512 6.43 4.65 -8.19
C THR A 512 5.34 3.61 -8.46
N ARG A 513 5.69 2.32 -8.33
CA ARG A 513 4.75 1.21 -8.49
C ARG A 513 3.59 1.32 -7.50
N ALA A 514 3.85 1.69 -6.24
CA ALA A 514 2.80 1.86 -5.25
C ALA A 514 1.80 2.99 -5.57
N VAL A 515 2.25 4.06 -6.22
CA VAL A 515 1.38 5.15 -6.68
C VAL A 515 0.58 4.73 -7.91
N GLU A 516 1.21 4.07 -8.88
CA GLU A 516 0.52 3.53 -10.07
C GLU A 516 -0.59 2.55 -9.70
N ASP A 517 -0.33 1.70 -8.71
CA ASP A 517 -1.27 0.70 -8.22
C ASP A 517 -2.34 1.29 -7.28
N LYS A 518 -2.31 2.61 -7.05
CA LYS A 518 -3.18 3.33 -6.12
C LYS A 518 -3.12 2.77 -4.69
N ALA A 519 -2.02 2.11 -4.33
CA ALA A 519 -1.73 1.64 -2.97
C ALA A 519 -1.30 2.78 -2.05
N THR A 520 -0.71 3.83 -2.63
CA THR A 520 -0.36 5.11 -2.00
C THR A 520 -0.78 6.26 -2.90
N VAL A 521 -0.92 7.46 -2.34
CA VAL A 521 -1.16 8.70 -3.11
C VAL A 521 0.15 9.44 -3.37
N LYS A 522 0.13 10.34 -4.36
CA LYS A 522 1.26 11.19 -4.72
C LYS A 522 1.67 12.11 -3.57
N ILE A 523 2.91 12.57 -3.60
CA ILE A 523 3.43 13.61 -2.69
C ILE A 523 3.72 14.86 -3.52
N TYR A 524 3.07 15.96 -3.16
CA TYR A 524 3.31 17.28 -3.72
C TYR A 524 4.27 18.04 -2.81
N TYR A 525 5.23 18.73 -3.43
CA TYR A 525 6.21 19.54 -2.71
C TYR A 525 5.94 21.03 -2.92
N GLU A 526 5.86 21.75 -1.82
CA GLU A 526 5.61 23.19 -1.81
C GLU A 526 6.77 23.91 -1.11
N ASN A 527 7.47 24.76 -1.85
CA ASN A 527 8.55 25.57 -1.32
C ASN A 527 7.99 26.83 -0.66
N ARG A 528 8.23 27.00 0.65
CA ARG A 528 7.89 28.20 1.42
C ARG A 528 9.05 28.64 2.30
N ILE A 529 10.28 28.58 1.80
CA ILE A 529 11.47 28.92 2.58
C ILE A 529 11.32 30.30 3.23
N ILE A 530 11.41 30.34 4.56
CA ILE A 530 11.52 31.59 5.31
C ILE A 530 13.01 31.90 5.44
N ARG A 531 13.44 32.97 4.75
CA ARG A 531 14.84 33.39 4.71
C ARG A 531 15.44 33.43 6.12
N LEU A 532 16.50 32.65 6.32
CA LEU A 532 17.30 32.69 7.53
C LEU A 532 18.15 33.97 7.48
N GLU A 533 18.15 34.76 8.55
CA GLU A 533 19.06 35.90 8.69
C GLU A 533 20.49 35.39 9.03
N ALA A 534 21.09 34.63 8.11
CA ALA A 534 22.42 34.03 8.26
C ALA A 534 23.19 34.07 6.93
N ASN A 535 24.52 34.06 7.00
CA ASN A 535 25.39 34.19 5.83
C ASN A 535 25.42 32.85 5.03
N GLU A 536 25.28 32.88 3.70
CA GLU A 536 25.20 31.67 2.86
C GLU A 536 26.43 30.75 2.99
N GLU A 537 27.62 31.33 3.21
CA GLU A 537 28.86 30.58 3.48
C GLU A 537 28.87 29.84 4.83
N GLU A 538 28.14 30.33 5.84
CA GLU A 538 28.01 29.61 7.13
C GLU A 538 27.06 28.42 6.99
N LEU A 539 25.96 28.56 6.23
CA LEU A 539 25.02 27.48 5.97
C LEU A 539 25.66 26.36 5.12
N ALA A 540 26.43 26.72 4.08
CA ALA A 540 27.14 25.76 3.24
C ALA A 540 28.21 24.95 4.01
N LYS A 541 28.97 25.60 4.90
CA LYS A 541 29.95 24.93 5.79
C LYS A 541 29.29 24.04 6.84
N ILE A 542 28.07 24.36 7.25
CA ILE A 542 27.25 23.49 8.12
C ILE A 542 26.74 22.28 7.33
N ASP A 543 26.42 22.45 6.04
CA ASP A 543 25.90 21.40 5.16
C ASP A 543 26.96 20.35 4.76
N GLU A 544 28.21 20.76 4.46
CA GLU A 544 29.33 19.87 4.13
C GLU A 544 29.77 19.00 5.33
N GLU A 545 29.78 19.55 6.55
CA GLU A 545 30.10 18.80 7.76
C GLU A 545 28.90 18.01 8.34
N PHE A 546 27.72 18.18 7.76
CA PHE A 546 26.51 17.43 8.12
C PHE A 546 26.53 16.00 7.57
N GLU A 547 27.42 15.68 6.63
CA GLU A 547 27.61 14.33 6.07
C GLU A 547 27.92 13.27 7.16
N GLU A 548 28.47 13.67 8.31
CA GLU A 548 28.82 12.74 9.40
C GLU A 548 27.77 12.60 10.53
N ILE A 549 26.68 13.39 10.54
CA ILE A 549 25.87 13.60 11.76
C ILE A 549 24.59 12.75 11.84
N THR A 550 24.19 12.02 10.79
CA THR A 550 22.85 11.39 10.75
C THR A 550 22.76 9.91 11.15
N GLU A 551 23.75 9.38 11.86
CA GLU A 551 23.64 8.03 12.46
C GLU A 551 24.02 8.05 13.95
N ASP A 552 23.29 7.26 14.76
CA ASP A 552 23.51 7.06 16.20
C ASP A 552 25.01 6.97 16.57
N GLN A 553 25.52 7.98 17.27
CA GLN A 553 26.88 7.98 17.81
C GLN A 553 26.94 8.69 19.16
N GLU A 554 27.87 8.20 19.99
CA GLU A 554 28.01 8.40 21.43
C GLU A 554 28.16 9.85 21.93
N GLU A 555 28.01 9.98 23.24
CA GLU A 555 28.12 11.19 24.06
C GLU A 555 29.41 12.00 23.84
N SER A 556 30.47 11.38 23.31
CA SER A 556 31.78 12.02 23.03
C SER A 556 31.83 12.80 21.70
N VAL A 557 31.00 12.46 20.71
CA VAL A 557 30.90 13.17 19.41
C VAL A 557 29.89 14.33 19.50
N ARG A 558 28.94 14.24 20.45
CA ARG A 558 27.95 15.29 20.73
C ARG A 558 28.56 16.65 21.05
N GLU A 559 29.72 16.73 21.70
CA GLU A 559 30.32 18.01 22.09
C GLU A 559 30.82 18.85 20.90
N LYS A 560 31.41 18.21 19.87
CA LYS A 560 31.91 18.91 18.68
C LYS A 560 30.77 19.56 17.88
N TYR A 561 29.66 18.84 17.70
CA TYR A 561 28.52 19.31 16.91
C TYR A 561 27.47 20.08 17.71
N LYS A 562 27.52 20.04 19.06
CA LYS A 562 26.61 20.81 19.94
C LYS A 562 26.65 22.30 19.61
N SER A 563 27.84 22.86 19.44
CA SER A 563 28.01 24.30 19.20
C SER A 563 27.39 24.76 17.88
N LYS A 564 27.56 23.97 16.81
CA LYS A 564 27.00 24.28 15.48
C LYS A 564 25.49 24.03 15.43
N TRP A 565 25.01 22.93 16.02
CA TRP A 565 23.58 22.64 16.15
C TRP A 565 22.85 23.70 16.97
N SER A 566 23.44 24.18 18.07
CA SER A 566 22.90 25.28 18.88
C SER A 566 22.86 26.62 18.14
N ARG A 567 23.84 26.91 17.27
CA ARG A 567 23.80 28.10 16.40
C ARG A 567 22.66 28.03 15.39
N LEU A 568 22.53 26.91 14.70
CA LEU A 568 21.45 26.71 13.74
C LEU A 568 20.08 26.75 14.44
N GLU A 569 19.95 26.13 15.61
CA GLU A 569 18.72 26.18 16.41
C GLU A 569 18.36 27.62 16.84
N ALA A 570 19.35 28.46 17.15
CA ALA A 570 19.13 29.86 17.49
C ALA A 570 18.61 30.66 16.29
N ILE A 571 19.13 30.40 15.08
CA ILE A 571 18.71 31.07 13.85
C ILE A 571 17.30 30.62 13.44
N VAL A 572 17.07 29.31 13.35
CA VAL A 572 15.77 28.71 12.99
C VAL A 572 14.69 29.08 14.01
N GLY A 573 15.05 29.09 15.29
CA GLY A 573 14.17 29.41 16.40
C GLY A 573 14.10 30.89 16.77
N SER A 574 14.49 31.81 15.89
CA SER A 574 14.44 33.25 16.16
C SER A 574 12.99 33.74 16.28
N PRO A 575 12.66 34.63 17.25
CA PRO A 575 11.27 35.01 17.51
C PRO A 575 10.53 35.60 16.29
N ASN A 576 11.21 36.39 15.46
CA ASN A 576 10.62 36.98 14.26
C ASN A 576 10.30 35.91 13.21
N ARG A 577 11.21 34.95 13.00
CA ARG A 577 10.99 33.82 12.08
C ARG A 577 9.84 32.94 12.54
N ILE A 578 9.79 32.58 13.84
CA ILE A 578 8.72 31.74 14.39
C ILE A 578 7.35 32.41 14.26
N LYS A 579 7.25 33.75 14.42
CA LYS A 579 6.02 34.50 14.16
C LYS A 579 5.58 34.42 12.69
N GLN A 580 6.53 34.57 11.76
CA GLN A 580 6.24 34.43 10.32
C GLN A 580 5.79 33.01 9.99
N LEU A 581 6.49 32.00 10.51
CA LEU A 581 6.17 30.58 10.37
C LEU A 581 4.77 30.26 10.89
N ALA A 582 4.43 30.70 12.11
CA ALA A 582 3.12 30.51 12.71
C ALA A 582 2.01 31.10 11.82
N LYS A 583 2.22 32.33 11.33
CA LYS A 583 1.25 33.03 10.47
C LYS A 583 1.03 32.29 9.15
N ASP A 584 2.10 31.85 8.50
CA ASP A 584 2.01 31.12 7.24
C ASP A 584 1.31 29.77 7.41
N ILE A 585 1.73 28.96 8.41
CA ILE A 585 1.12 27.65 8.70
C ILE A 585 -0.38 27.78 8.96
N VAL A 586 -0.81 28.73 9.81
CA VAL A 586 -2.24 28.94 10.12
C VAL A 586 -3.02 29.29 8.85
N ASN A 587 -2.54 30.27 8.07
CA ASN A 587 -3.21 30.69 6.85
C ASN A 587 -3.31 29.54 5.83
N HIS A 588 -2.20 28.82 5.61
CA HIS A 588 -2.15 27.70 4.68
C HIS A 588 -3.06 26.54 5.12
N TYR A 589 -3.05 26.20 6.42
CA TYR A 589 -3.90 25.13 6.95
C TYR A 589 -5.38 25.48 6.79
N GLU A 590 -5.78 26.70 7.15
CA GLU A 590 -7.18 27.13 7.05
C GLU A 590 -7.68 27.18 5.61
N GLU A 591 -6.84 27.60 4.66
CA GLU A 591 -7.23 27.59 3.25
C GLU A 591 -7.46 26.17 2.74
N LYS A 592 -6.57 25.22 3.08
CA LYS A 592 -6.75 23.81 2.73
C LYS A 592 -7.95 23.17 3.42
N ALA A 593 -8.16 23.48 4.69
CA ALA A 593 -9.27 22.94 5.48
C ALA A 593 -10.66 23.33 4.93
N LYS A 594 -10.76 24.37 4.09
CA LYS A 594 -12.01 24.73 3.39
C LYS A 594 -12.39 23.72 2.30
N ALA A 595 -11.41 23.08 1.66
CA ALA A 595 -11.65 22.13 0.58
C ALA A 595 -11.62 20.68 1.06
N ILE A 596 -10.70 20.33 1.96
CA ILE A 596 -10.53 18.95 2.43
C ILE A 596 -10.40 18.97 3.96
N ASP A 597 -11.29 18.27 4.64
CA ASP A 597 -11.11 18.00 6.06
C ASP A 597 -10.02 16.92 6.24
N GLY A 598 -8.94 17.30 6.89
CA GLY A 598 -7.89 16.37 7.27
C GLY A 598 -6.92 16.95 8.27
N LYS A 599 -5.90 16.14 8.56
CA LYS A 599 -4.98 16.39 9.65
C LYS A 599 -3.60 16.81 9.15
N ALA A 600 -2.86 17.52 10.00
CA ALA A 600 -1.53 18.01 9.68
C ALA A 600 -0.52 17.70 10.78
N MET A 601 0.74 17.53 10.37
CA MET A 601 1.88 17.39 11.27
C MET A 601 2.89 18.51 11.00
N ILE A 602 3.41 19.12 12.06
CA ILE A 602 4.47 20.12 11.99
C ILE A 602 5.73 19.53 12.62
N VAL A 603 6.83 19.52 11.87
CA VAL A 603 8.12 18.95 12.29
C VAL A 603 9.10 20.08 12.55
N CYS A 604 9.47 20.28 13.82
CA CYS A 604 10.41 21.33 14.22
C CYS A 604 11.78 20.76 14.60
N MET A 605 12.81 21.62 14.53
CA MET A 605 14.20 21.25 14.84
C MET A 605 14.46 20.93 16.33
N SER A 606 13.78 21.58 17.27
CA SER A 606 13.98 21.37 18.72
C SER A 606 12.68 21.45 19.52
N ARG A 607 12.68 20.86 20.73
CA ARG A 607 11.54 20.92 21.66
C ARG A 607 11.17 22.36 22.03
N ARG A 608 12.18 23.22 22.20
CA ARG A 608 12.01 24.65 22.45
C ARG A 608 11.27 25.33 21.31
N ILE A 609 11.67 25.04 20.07
CA ILE A 609 11.02 25.57 18.86
C ILE A 609 9.58 25.05 18.75
N CYS A 610 9.32 23.78 19.06
CA CYS A 610 7.96 23.23 19.07
C CYS A 610 7.02 24.05 19.97
N VAL A 611 7.45 24.35 21.21
CA VAL A 611 6.63 25.13 22.16
C VAL A 611 6.55 26.60 21.77
N ALA A 612 7.64 27.20 21.28
CA ALA A 612 7.61 28.57 20.79
C ALA A 612 6.62 28.75 19.63
N LEU A 613 6.64 27.83 18.67
CA LEU A 613 5.71 27.82 17.54
C LEU A 613 4.27 27.59 17.99
N TYR A 614 4.04 26.63 18.90
CA TYR A 614 2.73 26.41 19.51
C TYR A 614 2.17 27.69 20.13
N ASN A 615 2.98 28.40 20.92
CA ASN A 615 2.56 29.64 21.59
C ASN A 615 2.22 30.74 20.58
N GLU A 616 2.99 30.90 19.50
CA GLU A 616 2.66 31.88 18.45
C GLU A 616 1.41 31.49 17.66
N ILE A 617 1.19 30.20 17.39
CA ILE A 617 -0.07 29.72 16.76
C ILE A 617 -1.27 29.99 17.67
N VAL A 618 -1.17 29.70 18.97
CA VAL A 618 -2.25 29.94 19.94
C VAL A 618 -2.56 31.43 20.09
N LYS A 619 -1.57 32.33 19.96
CA LYS A 619 -1.82 33.78 19.91
C LYS A 619 -2.66 34.19 18.69
N LEU A 620 -2.47 33.53 17.55
CA LEU A 620 -3.24 33.78 16.32
C LEU A 620 -4.62 33.11 16.35
N ARG A 621 -4.74 31.95 17.00
CA ARG A 621 -5.95 31.13 17.14
C ARG A 621 -6.12 30.62 18.57
N PRO A 622 -6.61 31.46 19.50
CA PRO A 622 -6.80 31.06 20.89
C PRO A 622 -7.77 29.88 21.08
N ASP A 623 -8.74 29.75 20.17
CA ASP A 623 -9.76 28.69 20.13
C ASP A 623 -9.20 27.31 19.79
N TRP A 624 -7.98 27.21 19.24
CA TRP A 624 -7.36 25.91 18.93
C TRP A 624 -6.74 25.25 20.16
N HIS A 625 -6.51 26.02 21.22
CA HIS A 625 -5.88 25.56 22.44
C HIS A 625 -6.89 24.97 23.43
N SER A 626 -6.45 23.94 24.16
CA SER A 626 -7.04 23.54 25.44
C SER A 626 -5.94 23.00 26.35
N ASP A 627 -6.05 23.27 27.66
CA ASP A 627 -5.21 22.64 28.69
C ASP A 627 -5.56 21.15 28.87
N ASP A 628 -6.80 20.77 28.59
CA ASP A 628 -7.28 19.40 28.66
C ASP A 628 -6.73 18.58 27.47
N ASP A 629 -6.04 17.47 27.76
CA ASP A 629 -5.46 16.60 26.73
C ASP A 629 -6.51 15.82 25.93
N ASP A 630 -7.76 15.76 26.40
CA ASP A 630 -8.90 15.22 25.65
C ASP A 630 -9.50 16.26 24.68
N LYS A 631 -9.05 17.52 24.73
CA LYS A 631 -9.58 18.63 23.92
C LYS A 631 -8.49 19.42 23.18
N GLY A 632 -8.90 20.40 22.38
CA GLY A 632 -8.07 21.28 21.58
C GLY A 632 -7.76 20.72 20.19
N LYS A 633 -7.62 21.64 19.23
CA LYS A 633 -7.33 21.38 17.82
C LYS A 633 -5.84 21.20 17.52
N ILE A 634 -4.97 21.71 18.40
CA ILE A 634 -3.51 21.61 18.30
C ILE A 634 -2.87 21.11 19.59
N LYS A 635 -1.91 20.18 19.48
CA LYS A 635 -1.12 19.68 20.61
C LYS A 635 0.35 19.49 20.25
N VAL A 636 1.23 19.68 21.23
CA VAL A 636 2.65 19.31 21.13
C VAL A 636 2.88 17.92 21.71
N VAL A 637 3.63 17.10 20.97
CA VAL A 637 3.92 15.71 21.33
C VAL A 637 5.42 15.56 21.54
N MET A 638 5.81 15.37 22.80
CA MET A 638 7.21 15.20 23.19
C MET A 638 7.36 14.35 24.47
N THR A 639 8.57 13.84 24.68
CA THR A 639 9.01 13.28 25.97
C THR A 639 9.79 14.32 26.77
N GLY A 640 9.75 14.15 28.08
CA GLY A 640 10.56 14.92 29.03
C GLY A 640 10.57 14.27 30.40
N SER A 641 11.25 14.92 31.33
CA SER A 641 11.35 14.52 32.74
C SER A 641 10.94 15.67 33.66
N ALA A 642 10.76 15.38 34.95
CA ALA A 642 10.39 16.39 35.94
C ALA A 642 11.45 17.50 36.12
N GLY A 643 12.69 17.32 35.63
CA GLY A 643 13.75 18.32 35.71
C GLY A 643 13.90 19.24 34.49
N GLU A 644 12.97 19.19 33.54
CA GLU A 644 12.98 20.06 32.35
C GLU A 644 12.44 21.46 32.66
N ASP A 645 12.80 22.44 31.83
CA ASP A 645 12.37 23.83 31.98
C ASP A 645 10.83 23.97 32.06
N ASP A 646 10.36 24.89 32.91
CA ASP A 646 8.94 25.09 33.23
C ASP A 646 8.04 25.26 32.00
N PHE A 647 8.54 25.92 30.95
CA PHE A 647 7.78 26.16 29.73
C PHE A 647 7.51 24.88 28.90
N LEU A 648 8.28 23.81 29.12
CA LEU A 648 8.08 22.51 28.47
C LEU A 648 7.07 21.63 29.23
N GLN A 649 6.94 21.83 30.55
CA GLN A 649 6.17 20.97 31.44
C GLN A 649 4.71 20.75 30.99
N PRO A 650 3.96 21.76 30.49
CA PRO A 650 2.58 21.56 30.03
C PRO A 650 2.42 20.60 28.85
N HIS A 651 3.51 20.34 28.11
CA HIS A 651 3.52 19.49 26.92
C HIS A 651 4.18 18.13 27.16
N ILE A 652 4.90 17.99 28.28
CA ILE A 652 5.55 16.75 28.67
C ILE A 652 4.51 15.82 29.28
N GLY A 653 4.48 14.56 28.85
CA GLY A 653 3.66 13.54 29.49
C GLY A 653 4.19 12.12 29.31
N GLY A 654 3.73 11.25 30.21
CA GLY A 654 4.05 9.82 30.17
C GLY A 654 3.38 9.08 29.01
N LYS A 655 3.55 7.74 28.97
CA LYS A 655 2.98 6.88 27.91
C LYS A 655 1.48 7.10 27.71
N LYS A 656 0.72 7.21 28.81
CA LYS A 656 -0.75 7.45 28.77
C LYS A 656 -1.16 8.67 27.95
N ARG A 657 -0.48 9.81 28.12
CA ARG A 657 -0.76 11.04 27.37
C ARG A 657 -0.48 10.84 25.88
N ARG A 658 0.65 10.21 25.54
CA ARG A 658 1.01 9.94 24.15
C ARG A 658 0.04 8.99 23.47
N ASP A 659 -0.39 7.94 24.17
CA ASP A 659 -1.37 6.99 23.66
C ASP A 659 -2.74 7.67 23.43
N LEU A 660 -3.14 8.57 24.34
CA LEU A 660 -4.35 9.39 24.18
C LEU A 660 -4.26 10.28 22.94
N LEU A 661 -3.19 11.08 22.80
CA LEU A 661 -3.02 11.95 21.63
C LEU A 661 -2.91 11.17 20.32
N ALA A 662 -2.23 10.02 20.33
CA ALA A 662 -2.17 9.11 19.19
C ALA A 662 -3.57 8.61 18.79
N LYS A 663 -4.40 8.23 19.78
CA LYS A 663 -5.79 7.81 19.55
C LYS A 663 -6.63 8.94 18.96
N ARG A 664 -6.59 10.13 19.57
CA ARG A 664 -7.30 11.33 19.08
C ARG A 664 -6.86 11.69 17.66
N MET A 665 -5.57 11.66 17.40
CA MET A 665 -5.02 11.97 16.08
C MET A 665 -5.43 10.92 15.02
N LYS A 666 -5.62 9.66 15.39
CA LYS A 666 -6.16 8.62 14.47
C LYS A 666 -7.67 8.69 14.26
N ASP A 667 -8.42 9.38 15.12
CA ASP A 667 -9.86 9.56 14.98
C ASP A 667 -10.18 10.79 14.12
N ASN A 668 -10.73 10.57 12.93
CA ASN A 668 -11.07 11.66 12.00
C ASN A 668 -12.17 12.59 12.52
N SER A 669 -13.00 12.11 13.45
CA SER A 669 -14.08 12.90 14.05
C SER A 669 -13.63 13.72 15.28
N ASP A 670 -12.41 13.49 15.77
CA ASP A 670 -11.85 14.27 16.88
C ASP A 670 -11.49 15.69 16.40
N GLU A 671 -11.63 16.66 17.31
CA GLU A 671 -11.26 18.05 17.03
C GLU A 671 -9.75 18.26 16.87
N LEU A 672 -8.91 17.34 17.35
CA LEU A 672 -7.45 17.37 17.15
C LEU A 672 -7.12 17.17 15.68
N LYS A 673 -6.66 18.25 15.04
CA LYS A 673 -6.27 18.27 13.62
C LYS A 673 -4.79 18.51 13.40
N ILE A 674 -4.08 19.16 14.32
CA ILE A 674 -2.67 19.55 14.14
C ILE A 674 -1.82 19.04 15.30
N VAL A 675 -0.68 18.45 14.98
CA VAL A 675 0.31 18.05 16.00
C VAL A 675 1.69 18.60 15.66
N ILE A 676 2.39 19.09 16.69
CA ILE A 676 3.77 19.56 16.57
C ILE A 676 4.70 18.52 17.19
N VAL A 677 5.68 18.07 16.41
CA VAL A 677 6.65 17.03 16.79
C VAL A 677 8.07 17.47 16.47
N ARG A 678 9.05 16.83 17.12
CA ARG A 678 10.47 16.95 16.75
C ARG A 678 10.98 15.70 16.04
N ASP A 679 10.92 14.57 16.74
CA ASP A 679 11.41 13.26 16.28
C ASP A 679 10.32 12.18 16.40
N MET A 680 9.30 12.41 17.23
CA MET A 680 8.20 11.47 17.43
C MET A 680 7.31 11.40 16.21
N TRP A 681 6.75 10.21 15.97
CA TRP A 681 5.74 9.95 14.93
C TRP A 681 6.21 10.16 13.48
N LEU A 682 7.50 10.44 13.27
CA LEU A 682 8.11 10.43 11.93
C LEU A 682 8.26 9.00 11.40
N THR A 683 8.34 8.02 12.31
CA THR A 683 8.44 6.58 12.03
C THR A 683 7.26 5.84 12.65
N GLY A 684 6.77 4.79 12.00
CA GLY A 684 5.71 3.91 12.52
C GLY A 684 4.30 4.51 12.53
N PHE A 685 4.12 5.77 12.94
CA PHE A 685 2.81 6.38 13.15
C PHE A 685 1.99 6.51 11.86
N ASP A 686 0.77 5.98 11.86
CA ASP A 686 -0.10 5.88 10.68
C ASP A 686 -1.43 6.62 10.91
N VAL A 687 -1.68 7.65 10.10
CA VAL A 687 -2.90 8.46 10.10
C VAL A 687 -3.30 8.73 8.65
N PRO A 688 -4.20 7.92 8.05
CA PRO A 688 -4.54 8.04 6.63
C PRO A 688 -5.02 9.44 6.20
N SER A 689 -5.75 10.13 7.08
CA SER A 689 -6.29 11.48 6.87
C SER A 689 -5.25 12.60 6.98
N MET A 690 -3.98 12.28 7.26
CA MET A 690 -2.92 13.28 7.30
C MET A 690 -2.60 13.74 5.88
N HIS A 691 -3.01 14.96 5.53
CA HIS A 691 -2.85 15.49 4.17
C HIS A 691 -1.65 16.43 4.03
N THR A 692 -1.19 17.07 5.12
CA THR A 692 -0.10 18.06 5.06
C THR A 692 0.95 17.79 6.13
N MET A 693 2.22 17.84 5.73
CA MET A 693 3.37 17.87 6.61
C MET A 693 4.12 19.17 6.41
N TYR A 694 4.27 19.95 7.48
CA TYR A 694 5.05 21.18 7.50
C TYR A 694 6.44 20.88 8.07
N ILE A 695 7.49 21.15 7.32
CA ILE A 695 8.87 20.80 7.69
C ILE A 695 9.65 22.08 7.99
N ASP A 696 10.04 22.21 9.26
CA ASP A 696 10.94 23.24 9.78
C ASP A 696 12.14 22.61 10.51
N LYS A 697 12.72 21.60 9.87
CA LYS A 697 13.83 20.80 10.39
C LYS A 697 14.70 20.31 9.24
N PRO A 698 16.04 20.48 9.31
CA PRO A 698 16.92 19.88 8.33
C PRO A 698 16.81 18.35 8.39
N MET A 699 16.50 17.71 7.26
CA MET A 699 16.33 16.26 7.15
C MET A 699 16.94 15.77 5.83
N LYS A 700 17.58 14.59 5.88
CA LYS A 700 18.27 13.97 4.73
C LYS A 700 18.06 12.45 4.75
N GLY A 701 18.31 11.79 3.62
CA GLY A 701 18.34 10.33 3.48
C GLY A 701 17.04 9.62 3.90
N HIS A 702 17.16 8.44 4.50
CA HIS A 702 16.02 7.60 4.89
C HIS A 702 15.08 8.29 5.91
N ASN A 703 15.61 9.07 6.85
CA ASN A 703 14.82 9.80 7.83
C ASN A 703 13.85 10.79 7.17
N LEU A 704 14.31 11.47 6.12
CA LEU A 704 13.46 12.35 5.31
C LEU A 704 12.36 11.54 4.61
N MET A 705 12.72 10.43 3.97
CA MET A 705 11.77 9.56 3.26
C MET A 705 10.70 8.97 4.17
N GLN A 706 11.08 8.51 5.36
CA GLN A 706 10.15 7.95 6.35
C GLN A 706 9.16 9.01 6.87
N ALA A 707 9.63 10.26 7.05
CA ALA A 707 8.80 11.38 7.48
C ALA A 707 7.79 11.78 6.39
N ILE A 708 8.23 12.06 5.15
CA ILE A 708 7.31 12.49 4.09
C ILE A 708 6.30 11.40 3.71
N ALA A 709 6.65 10.13 3.88
CA ALA A 709 5.71 9.04 3.63
C ALA A 709 4.53 9.01 4.61
N ARG A 710 4.53 9.81 5.70
CA ARG A 710 3.34 9.91 6.57
C ARG A 710 2.12 10.51 5.87
N VAL A 711 2.33 11.30 4.80
CA VAL A 711 1.25 11.92 4.03
C VAL A 711 0.85 11.14 2.78
N ASN A 712 1.46 9.98 2.47
CA ASN A 712 1.19 9.24 1.23
C ASN A 712 0.07 8.19 1.32
N ARG A 713 -0.64 8.11 2.45
CA ARG A 713 -1.71 7.13 2.66
C ARG A 713 -2.97 7.52 1.90
N VAL A 714 -3.59 6.51 1.27
CA VAL A 714 -4.89 6.62 0.60
C VAL A 714 -5.99 6.86 1.64
N PHE A 715 -6.81 7.88 1.40
CA PHE A 715 -7.93 8.24 2.27
C PHE A 715 -8.98 9.08 1.51
N LYS A 716 -10.17 8.51 1.30
CA LYS A 716 -11.30 9.20 0.62
C LYS A 716 -10.85 9.88 -0.68
N ASP A 717 -11.27 11.13 -0.90
CA ASP A 717 -10.99 11.93 -2.10
C ASP A 717 -9.60 12.59 -2.10
N LYS A 718 -8.71 12.26 -1.15
CA LYS A 718 -7.37 12.83 -1.08
C LYS A 718 -6.57 12.48 -2.33
N SER A 719 -6.26 13.46 -3.18
CA SER A 719 -5.49 13.21 -4.41
C SER A 719 -3.98 13.13 -4.17
N GLY A 720 -3.49 13.70 -3.06
CA GLY A 720 -2.10 13.61 -2.65
C GLY A 720 -1.83 14.07 -1.22
N GLY A 721 -0.64 13.75 -0.72
CA GLY A 721 -0.07 14.40 0.46
C GLY A 721 0.73 15.62 0.06
N VAL A 722 0.77 16.65 0.90
CA VAL A 722 1.59 17.85 0.65
C VAL A 722 2.68 17.99 1.69
N VAL A 723 3.91 18.18 1.23
CA VAL A 723 5.08 18.49 2.04
C VAL A 723 5.43 19.96 1.81
N VAL A 724 5.29 20.76 2.87
CA VAL A 724 5.59 22.20 2.84
C VAL A 724 6.95 22.41 3.51
N ASP A 725 7.90 22.96 2.77
CA ASP A 725 9.27 23.18 3.23
C ASP A 725 9.55 24.63 3.60
N TYR A 726 9.92 24.87 4.86
CA TYR A 726 10.30 26.19 5.38
C TYR A 726 11.80 26.38 5.58
N ILE A 727 12.63 25.35 5.35
CA ILE A 727 14.05 25.34 5.70
C ILE A 727 15.00 25.01 4.54
N GLY A 728 14.52 24.39 3.46
CA GLY A 728 15.33 24.09 2.26
C GLY A 728 15.77 22.63 2.15
N ILE A 729 14.85 21.68 2.27
CA ILE A 729 15.12 20.23 2.13
C ILE A 729 15.10 19.72 0.68
N LEU A 730 14.79 20.57 -0.32
CA LEU A 730 14.60 20.16 -1.71
C LEU A 730 15.74 19.32 -2.29
N GLU A 731 16.99 19.77 -2.14
CA GLU A 731 18.15 19.05 -2.66
C GLU A 731 18.38 17.73 -1.92
N SER A 732 18.08 17.69 -0.62
CA SER A 732 18.15 16.47 0.18
C SER A 732 17.06 15.47 -0.22
N LEU A 733 15.88 15.97 -0.58
CA LEU A 733 14.77 15.18 -1.10
C LEU A 733 15.12 14.57 -2.47
N LYS A 734 15.63 15.38 -3.41
CA LYS A 734 16.10 14.90 -4.73
C LYS A 734 17.15 13.80 -4.57
N LYS A 735 18.16 14.02 -3.73
CA LYS A 735 19.21 13.03 -3.46
C LYS A 735 18.63 11.73 -2.89
N ALA A 736 17.72 11.80 -1.93
CA ALA A 736 17.11 10.62 -1.32
C ALA A 736 16.25 9.82 -2.32
N LEU A 737 15.47 10.50 -3.16
CA LEU A 737 14.61 9.86 -4.15
C LEU A 737 15.38 9.26 -5.34
N ASN A 738 16.53 9.82 -5.73
CA ASN A 738 17.38 9.27 -6.79
C ASN A 738 17.86 7.83 -6.49
N GLN A 739 17.79 7.39 -5.23
CA GLN A 739 18.10 6.02 -4.83
C GLN A 739 16.94 5.04 -5.13
N TYR A 740 15.71 5.53 -5.35
CA TYR A 740 14.50 4.71 -5.50
C TYR A 740 14.22 4.29 -6.94
N THR A 741 14.82 4.95 -7.94
CA THR A 741 14.46 4.79 -9.36
C THR A 741 15.60 4.11 -10.15
N GLU A 742 15.70 2.78 -10.05
CA GLU A 742 16.47 1.99 -11.03
C GLU A 742 15.67 1.67 -12.30
N SER A 743 14.34 1.61 -12.21
CA SER A 743 13.45 1.38 -13.35
C SER A 743 13.59 2.46 -14.43
N ASP A 744 13.74 3.72 -14.03
CA ASP A 744 13.96 4.85 -14.96
C ASP A 744 15.37 4.85 -15.56
N LYS A 745 16.36 4.24 -14.90
CA LYS A 745 17.75 4.20 -15.41
C LYS A 745 17.90 3.38 -16.69
N LYS A 746 16.96 2.48 -16.99
CA LYS A 746 16.93 1.74 -18.27
C LYS A 746 16.45 2.60 -19.44
N THR A 747 15.75 3.69 -19.16
CA THR A 747 15.23 4.64 -20.17
C THR A 747 16.16 5.85 -20.34
N THR A 748 17.03 6.11 -19.36
CA THR A 748 18.02 7.21 -19.41
C THR A 748 19.22 6.84 -20.27
N GLY A 749 19.03 6.89 -21.58
CA GLY A 749 20.11 6.83 -22.56
C GLY A 749 19.77 7.52 -23.88
N ILE A 750 18.61 8.16 -24.00
CA ILE A 750 18.18 8.80 -25.24
C ILE A 750 18.96 10.10 -25.43
N ASP A 751 19.65 10.23 -26.57
CA ASP A 751 20.28 11.49 -26.95
C ASP A 751 19.22 12.60 -27.08
N THR A 752 19.40 13.67 -26.31
CA THR A 752 18.51 14.83 -26.32
C THR A 752 18.49 15.49 -27.71
N SER A 753 19.59 15.40 -28.46
CA SER A 753 19.67 15.90 -29.84
C SER A 753 18.76 15.10 -30.80
N ALA A 754 18.66 13.79 -30.65
CA ALA A 754 17.75 12.94 -31.43
C ALA A 754 16.28 13.26 -31.11
N ALA A 755 15.95 13.45 -29.83
CA ALA A 755 14.61 13.87 -29.40
C ALA A 755 14.19 15.25 -29.99
N ILE A 756 15.12 16.20 -30.09
CA ILE A 756 14.87 17.50 -30.73
C ILE A 756 14.59 17.34 -32.23
N ALA A 757 15.32 16.44 -32.93
CA ALA A 757 15.12 16.19 -34.35
C ALA A 757 13.72 15.64 -34.64
N VAL A 758 13.30 14.60 -33.90
CA VAL A 758 11.96 14.02 -34.01
C VAL A 758 10.88 15.05 -33.65
N MET A 759 11.10 15.85 -32.59
CA MET A 759 10.15 16.91 -32.22
C MET A 759 9.96 17.92 -33.36
N LYS A 760 11.04 18.39 -33.97
CA LYS A 760 10.97 19.33 -35.10
C LYS A 760 10.27 18.72 -36.31
N GLU A 761 10.61 17.49 -36.67
CA GLU A 761 9.97 16.76 -37.77
C GLU A 761 8.46 16.63 -37.58
N LYS A 762 8.01 16.13 -36.41
CA LYS A 762 6.57 15.97 -36.14
C LYS A 762 5.85 17.32 -36.02
N LEU A 763 6.55 18.37 -35.56
CA LEU A 763 6.00 19.73 -35.51
C LEU A 763 5.77 20.28 -36.92
N GLU A 764 6.74 20.12 -37.83
CA GLU A 764 6.63 20.50 -39.24
C GLU A 764 5.48 19.77 -39.93
N ILE A 765 5.33 18.45 -39.72
CA ILE A 765 4.20 17.69 -40.27
C ILE A 765 2.86 18.28 -39.80
N LEU A 766 2.72 18.60 -38.52
CA LEU A 766 1.48 19.18 -38.00
C LEU A 766 1.23 20.61 -38.50
N GLN A 767 2.29 21.40 -38.70
CA GLN A 767 2.21 22.72 -39.33
C GLN A 767 1.71 22.61 -40.77
N ASP A 768 2.24 21.68 -41.55
CA ASP A 768 1.82 21.41 -42.93
C ASP A 768 0.38 20.94 -43.01
N MET A 769 -0.05 20.07 -42.07
CA MET A 769 -1.45 19.67 -41.98
C MET A 769 -2.38 20.85 -41.72
N MET A 770 -1.90 21.88 -41.01
CA MET A 770 -2.64 23.11 -40.70
C MET A 770 -2.40 24.25 -41.69
N HIS A 771 -1.71 23.99 -42.81
CA HIS A 771 -1.38 25.02 -43.80
C HIS A 771 -2.62 25.82 -44.24
N GLY A 772 -2.53 27.15 -44.15
CA GLY A 772 -3.62 28.07 -44.48
C GLY A 772 -4.55 28.44 -43.32
N PHE A 773 -4.33 27.90 -42.11
CA PHE A 773 -5.04 28.31 -40.89
C PHE A 773 -4.10 29.00 -39.89
N ASP A 774 -4.42 30.24 -39.53
CA ASP A 774 -3.66 30.99 -38.52
C ASP A 774 -4.14 30.64 -37.10
N TYR A 775 -3.28 29.95 -36.34
CA TYR A 775 -3.50 29.62 -34.94
C TYR A 775 -2.68 30.48 -33.96
N SER A 776 -2.02 31.56 -34.43
CA SER A 776 -1.21 32.46 -33.59
C SER A 776 -1.98 33.05 -32.40
N ALA A 777 -3.30 33.19 -32.54
CA ALA A 777 -4.21 33.60 -31.47
C ALA A 777 -4.18 32.67 -30.24
N TYR A 778 -3.72 31.42 -30.37
CA TYR A 778 -3.48 30.51 -29.25
C TYR A 778 -2.30 30.95 -28.37
N MET A 779 -1.30 31.63 -28.95
CA MET A 779 -0.10 32.08 -28.25
C MET A 779 -0.32 33.39 -27.46
N GLY A 780 -1.42 34.11 -27.73
CA GLY A 780 -1.77 35.34 -27.03
C GLY A 780 -2.28 35.14 -25.60
N SER A 781 -2.60 36.23 -24.90
CA SER A 781 -3.07 36.23 -23.50
C SER A 781 -4.58 36.06 -23.33
N SER A 782 -5.37 36.13 -24.40
CA SER A 782 -6.85 36.05 -24.34
C SER A 782 -7.34 34.60 -24.37
N GLN A 783 -7.91 34.13 -23.26
CA GLN A 783 -8.47 32.77 -23.15
C GLN A 783 -9.57 32.49 -24.18
N ALA A 784 -10.43 33.49 -24.46
CA ALA A 784 -11.46 33.39 -25.49
C ALA A 784 -10.90 33.29 -26.91
N ALA A 785 -9.72 33.87 -27.17
CA ALA A 785 -9.03 33.72 -28.45
C ALA A 785 -8.37 32.34 -28.58
N ARG A 786 -7.79 31.81 -27.50
CA ARG A 786 -7.20 30.46 -27.46
C ARG A 786 -8.23 29.37 -27.75
N ILE A 787 -9.40 29.44 -27.11
CA ILE A 787 -10.49 28.49 -27.36
C ILE A 787 -10.96 28.56 -28.82
N ARG A 788 -11.08 29.77 -29.39
CA ARG A 788 -11.43 29.94 -30.81
C ARG A 788 -10.37 29.37 -31.76
N ALA A 789 -9.08 29.50 -31.44
CA ALA A 789 -7.99 28.91 -32.21
C ALA A 789 -8.02 27.37 -32.17
N ILE A 790 -8.33 26.77 -31.02
CA ILE A 790 -8.54 25.32 -30.90
C ILE A 790 -9.72 24.88 -31.76
N THR A 791 -10.89 25.52 -31.60
CA THR A 791 -12.10 25.16 -32.36
C THR A 791 -11.92 25.36 -33.87
N GLY A 792 -11.22 26.42 -34.28
CA GLY A 792 -10.86 26.63 -35.68
C GLY A 792 -9.93 25.54 -36.22
N GLY A 793 -8.92 25.15 -35.43
CA GLY A 793 -8.04 24.04 -35.80
C GLY A 793 -8.75 22.69 -35.89
N MET A 794 -9.70 22.44 -34.99
CA MET A 794 -10.56 21.26 -35.07
C MET A 794 -11.36 21.23 -36.37
N ASN A 795 -11.96 22.35 -36.77
CA ASN A 795 -12.74 22.44 -38.00
C ASN A 795 -11.88 22.17 -39.24
N VAL A 796 -10.63 22.64 -39.25
CA VAL A 796 -9.66 22.37 -40.33
C VAL A 796 -9.38 20.88 -40.44
N ILE A 797 -9.09 20.21 -39.32
CA ILE A 797 -8.80 18.77 -39.32
C ILE A 797 -10.06 17.93 -39.60
N PHE A 798 -11.23 18.32 -39.10
CA PHE A 798 -12.50 17.67 -39.45
C PHE A 798 -12.86 17.77 -40.94
N GLY A 799 -12.39 18.82 -41.62
CA GLY A 799 -12.54 18.98 -43.07
C GLY A 799 -11.65 18.07 -43.91
N LYS A 800 -10.71 17.34 -43.29
CA LYS A 800 -9.81 16.38 -43.95
C LYS A 800 -10.35 14.95 -43.92
N SER A 801 -9.74 14.06 -44.72
CA SER A 801 -10.13 12.64 -44.76
C SER A 801 -9.92 11.94 -43.40
N GLU A 802 -10.64 10.85 -43.14
CA GLU A 802 -10.47 10.09 -41.88
C GLU A 802 -9.03 9.57 -41.69
N LYS A 803 -8.34 9.27 -42.80
CA LYS A 803 -6.93 8.87 -42.78
C LYS A 803 -6.06 10.02 -42.24
N GLU A 804 -6.22 11.23 -42.76
CA GLU A 804 -5.51 12.42 -42.30
C GLU A 804 -5.89 12.80 -40.86
N GLN A 805 -7.15 12.58 -40.44
CA GLN A 805 -7.53 12.81 -39.05
C GLN A 805 -6.84 11.84 -38.09
N LYS A 806 -6.73 10.56 -38.46
CA LYS A 806 -5.98 9.55 -37.69
C LYS A 806 -4.49 9.88 -37.66
N GLU A 807 -3.93 10.29 -38.80
CA GLU A 807 -2.54 10.73 -38.92
C GLU A 807 -2.26 11.94 -38.03
N PHE A 808 -3.11 12.97 -38.05
CA PHE A 808 -2.97 14.14 -37.16
C PHE A 808 -2.95 13.72 -35.69
N LYS A 809 -3.85 12.82 -35.27
CA LYS A 809 -3.89 12.33 -33.89
C LYS A 809 -2.62 11.54 -33.53
N LYS A 810 -2.11 10.72 -34.44
CA LYS A 810 -0.86 9.97 -34.26
C LYS A 810 0.34 10.92 -34.16
N THR A 811 0.53 11.80 -35.14
CA THR A 811 1.63 12.77 -35.17
C THR A 811 1.59 13.73 -33.99
N ALA A 812 0.41 14.21 -33.55
CA ALA A 812 0.29 15.04 -32.35
C ALA A 812 0.64 14.28 -31.06
N THR A 813 0.52 12.95 -31.07
CA THR A 813 0.96 12.10 -29.96
C THR A 813 2.48 11.98 -29.97
N GLU A 814 3.08 11.65 -31.12
CA GLU A 814 4.52 11.54 -31.29
C GLU A 814 5.25 12.86 -31.02
N LEU A 815 4.70 13.99 -31.47
CA LEU A 815 5.20 15.32 -31.13
C LEU A 815 5.21 15.55 -29.61
N ALA A 816 4.13 15.19 -28.93
CA ALA A 816 4.05 15.33 -27.47
C ALA A 816 5.06 14.43 -26.74
N LYS A 817 5.35 13.23 -27.28
CA LYS A 817 6.40 12.33 -26.78
C LYS A 817 7.77 12.95 -26.95
N ALA A 818 8.12 13.35 -28.18
CA ALA A 818 9.43 13.92 -28.49
C ALA A 818 9.69 15.22 -27.71
N HIS A 819 8.69 16.11 -27.64
CA HIS A 819 8.77 17.31 -26.80
C HIS A 819 8.98 16.99 -25.33
N SER A 820 8.37 15.91 -24.82
CA SER A 820 8.56 15.52 -23.42
C SER A 820 10.01 15.14 -23.11
N LEU A 821 10.72 14.54 -24.07
CA LEU A 821 12.11 14.11 -23.92
C LEU A 821 13.11 15.29 -24.00
N CYS A 822 12.75 16.38 -24.68
CA CYS A 822 13.63 17.55 -24.85
C CYS A 822 13.10 18.86 -24.25
N ALA A 823 12.02 18.86 -23.47
CA ALA A 823 11.35 20.10 -23.01
C ALA A 823 12.22 21.06 -22.19
N ALA A 824 13.28 20.56 -21.54
CA ALA A 824 14.19 21.37 -20.74
C ALA A 824 15.21 22.16 -21.59
N THR A 825 15.38 21.80 -22.87
CA THR A 825 16.24 22.49 -23.84
C THR A 825 15.62 23.79 -24.34
N ASP A 826 16.43 24.66 -24.93
CA ASP A 826 15.94 25.93 -25.45
C ASP A 826 14.99 25.72 -26.64
N GLU A 827 15.26 24.72 -27.49
CA GLU A 827 14.38 24.29 -28.58
C GLU A 827 13.05 23.73 -28.06
N GLY A 828 13.10 22.89 -27.02
CA GLY A 828 11.91 22.36 -26.36
C GLY A 828 11.06 23.44 -25.72
N LYS A 829 11.68 24.43 -25.05
CA LYS A 829 10.99 25.59 -24.49
C LYS A 829 10.35 26.45 -25.58
N ALA A 830 11.06 26.69 -26.69
CA ALA A 830 10.58 27.48 -27.81
C ALA A 830 9.33 26.83 -28.48
N ALA A 831 9.31 25.50 -28.60
CA ALA A 831 8.20 24.76 -29.20
C ALA A 831 7.00 24.53 -28.25
N ALA A 832 7.15 24.77 -26.94
CA ALA A 832 6.20 24.31 -25.93
C ALA A 832 4.76 24.81 -26.12
N LEU A 833 4.58 26.09 -26.46
CA LEU A 833 3.27 26.68 -26.68
C LEU A 833 2.58 26.11 -27.92
N GLU A 834 3.35 25.79 -28.95
CA GLU A 834 2.86 25.23 -30.20
C GLU A 834 2.52 23.74 -30.09
N VAL A 835 3.36 22.98 -29.38
CA VAL A 835 3.04 21.60 -28.98
C VAL A 835 1.75 21.57 -28.15
N SER A 836 1.56 22.52 -27.24
CA SER A 836 0.34 22.64 -26.44
C SER A 836 -0.90 22.89 -27.32
N TYR A 837 -0.77 23.69 -28.38
CA TYR A 837 -1.86 23.92 -29.35
C TYR A 837 -2.31 22.60 -30.00
N PHE A 838 -1.38 21.85 -30.58
CA PHE A 838 -1.69 20.59 -31.26
C PHE A 838 -2.24 19.52 -30.32
N LYS A 839 -1.74 19.46 -29.07
CA LYS A 839 -2.32 18.63 -28.01
C LYS A 839 -3.77 19.01 -27.71
N ALA A 840 -4.07 20.31 -27.64
CA ALA A 840 -5.41 20.80 -27.36
C ALA A 840 -6.38 20.51 -28.52
N VAL A 841 -5.95 20.63 -29.77
CA VAL A 841 -6.75 20.27 -30.96
C VAL A 841 -7.01 18.76 -30.97
N LYS A 842 -5.99 17.90 -30.78
CA LYS A 842 -6.15 16.44 -30.67
C LYS A 842 -7.15 16.06 -29.57
N ALA A 843 -6.97 16.59 -28.36
CA ALA A 843 -7.85 16.30 -27.23
C ALA A 843 -9.29 16.72 -27.51
N SER A 844 -9.50 17.80 -28.26
CA SER A 844 -10.83 18.28 -28.60
C SER A 844 -11.46 17.51 -29.76
N LEU A 845 -10.67 17.01 -30.72
CA LEU A 845 -11.12 16.07 -31.76
C LEU A 845 -11.61 14.75 -31.16
N ASN A 846 -10.94 14.24 -30.12
CA ASN A 846 -11.37 13.05 -29.38
C ASN A 846 -12.71 13.29 -28.68
N LYS A 847 -12.85 14.43 -27.99
CA LYS A 847 -14.09 14.81 -27.30
C LYS A 847 -15.29 15.05 -28.22
N LEU A 848 -15.07 15.39 -29.50
CA LEU A 848 -16.17 15.71 -30.42
C LEU A 848 -16.68 14.49 -31.20
N GLN A 849 -15.90 13.40 -31.24
CA GLN A 849 -16.40 12.08 -31.65
C GLN A 849 -17.35 11.47 -30.61
N GLU A 850 -17.29 11.92 -29.34
CA GLU A 850 -18.26 11.63 -28.28
C GLU A 850 -19.51 12.53 -28.39
N LYS A 851 -20.28 12.44 -29.48
CA LYS A 851 -21.59 13.13 -29.53
C LYS A 851 -22.68 12.32 -28.82
N GLN A 852 -22.75 12.45 -27.49
CA GLN A 852 -23.99 12.74 -26.75
C GLN A 852 -23.67 13.41 -25.39
N PRO A 853 -24.40 14.47 -24.98
CA PRO A 853 -24.08 15.21 -23.76
C PRO A 853 -24.47 14.41 -22.51
N LYS A 854 -23.48 13.81 -21.85
CA LYS A 854 -23.62 13.11 -20.58
C LYS A 854 -24.02 14.06 -19.45
N ARG A 855 -25.06 13.69 -18.69
CA ARG A 855 -25.34 14.26 -17.37
C ARG A 855 -24.48 13.53 -16.34
N LYS A 856 -23.35 14.14 -15.96
CA LYS A 856 -22.52 13.64 -14.84
C LYS A 856 -23.33 13.55 -13.56
N THR A 857 -23.11 12.53 -12.75
CA THR A 857 -23.79 12.38 -11.45
C THR A 857 -23.31 13.45 -10.47
N LYS A 858 -24.14 13.80 -9.49
CA LYS A 858 -23.83 14.85 -8.50
C LYS A 858 -22.52 14.57 -7.74
N LYS A 859 -22.25 13.29 -7.44
CA LYS A 859 -21.07 12.83 -6.71
C LYS A 859 -19.79 12.95 -7.54
N GLU A 860 -19.85 12.64 -8.83
CA GLU A 860 -18.70 12.83 -9.75
C GLU A 860 -18.40 14.32 -9.97
N ILE A 861 -19.44 15.16 -10.00
CA ILE A 861 -19.28 16.60 -10.04
C ILE A 861 -18.62 17.08 -8.75
N GLU A 862 -19.09 16.65 -7.59
CA GLU A 862 -18.50 17.00 -6.29
C GLU A 862 -17.05 16.51 -6.14
N ALA A 863 -16.74 15.24 -6.46
CA ALA A 863 -15.39 14.71 -6.42
C ALA A 863 -14.44 15.45 -7.37
N ARG A 864 -14.90 15.77 -8.59
CA ARG A 864 -14.11 16.51 -9.57
C ARG A 864 -13.95 17.98 -9.18
N VAL A 865 -14.96 18.58 -8.56
CA VAL A 865 -14.87 19.93 -7.98
C VAL A 865 -13.89 19.92 -6.82
N ASN A 866 -13.93 18.94 -5.92
CA ASN A 866 -12.98 18.80 -4.82
C ASN A 866 -11.55 18.59 -5.32
N GLN A 867 -11.35 17.75 -6.34
CA GLN A 867 -10.05 17.55 -6.97
C GLN A 867 -9.52 18.81 -7.67
N LEU A 868 -10.39 19.57 -8.34
CA LEU A 868 -10.05 20.86 -8.95
C LEU A 868 -9.75 21.92 -7.90
N LEU A 869 -10.51 21.95 -6.81
CA LEU A 869 -10.31 22.84 -5.67
C LEU A 869 -8.98 22.54 -4.99
N GLU A 870 -8.67 21.26 -4.74
CA GLU A 870 -7.40 20.80 -4.19
C GLU A 870 -6.24 21.27 -5.07
N ARG A 871 -6.34 21.10 -6.39
CA ARG A 871 -5.34 21.60 -7.36
C ARG A 871 -5.27 23.13 -7.46
N SER A 872 -6.36 23.84 -7.18
CA SER A 872 -6.41 25.31 -7.24
C SER A 872 -5.91 26.02 -5.98
N ILE A 873 -5.95 25.32 -4.84
CA ILE A 873 -5.45 25.80 -3.53
C ILE A 873 -3.95 25.52 -3.38
N ILE A 874 -3.44 24.57 -4.17
CA ILE A 874 -2.02 24.33 -4.41
C ILE A 874 -1.46 25.53 -5.21
N SER A 875 -0.47 26.25 -4.68
CA SER A 875 0.08 27.47 -5.31
C SER A 875 0.70 27.18 -6.69
N GLU A 876 0.84 28.21 -7.54
CA GLU A 876 1.47 28.10 -8.87
C GLU A 876 2.95 27.64 -8.83
N GLU A 877 3.60 27.61 -7.64
CA GLU A 877 4.98 27.15 -7.42
C GLU A 877 5.07 25.72 -6.84
N VAL A 878 3.98 24.95 -6.84
CA VAL A 878 4.00 23.54 -6.39
C VAL A 878 4.38 22.63 -7.54
N VAL A 879 5.29 21.71 -7.24
CA VAL A 879 5.80 20.74 -8.21
C VAL A 879 5.54 19.34 -7.66
N ASP A 880 5.10 18.42 -8.52
CA ASP A 880 5.09 17.00 -8.17
C ASP A 880 6.53 16.60 -7.81
N VAL A 881 6.73 15.91 -6.69
CA VAL A 881 8.06 15.52 -6.23
C VAL A 881 8.84 14.76 -7.32
N PHE A 882 8.15 14.01 -8.18
CA PHE A 882 8.77 13.34 -9.33
C PHE A 882 9.19 14.32 -10.43
N GLU A 883 8.35 15.32 -10.75
CA GLU A 883 8.66 16.34 -11.76
C GLU A 883 9.91 17.16 -11.40
N VAL A 884 10.11 17.47 -10.11
CA VAL A 884 11.30 18.18 -9.58
C VAL A 884 12.62 17.46 -9.94
N MET A 885 12.59 16.14 -10.10
CA MET A 885 13.76 15.31 -10.36
C MET A 885 14.09 15.18 -11.86
N GLY A 886 13.31 15.81 -12.74
CA GLY A 886 13.36 15.51 -14.18
C GLY A 886 12.75 14.15 -14.52
N LEU A 887 12.20 13.44 -13.54
CA LEU A 887 11.37 12.26 -13.72
C LEU A 887 10.00 12.77 -14.16
N LYS A 888 9.86 13.05 -15.45
CA LYS A 888 8.52 13.15 -16.01
C LYS A 888 7.87 11.79 -15.80
N HIS A 889 6.78 11.74 -15.06
CA HIS A 889 5.79 10.71 -15.35
C HIS A 889 5.46 10.88 -16.84
N PRO A 890 5.83 9.94 -17.72
CA PRO A 890 5.00 9.83 -18.90
C PRO A 890 3.59 9.57 -18.34
N ASP A 891 2.57 10.20 -18.89
CA ASP A 891 1.31 9.45 -18.97
C ASP A 891 1.72 8.14 -19.68
N VAL A 892 1.83 7.05 -18.93
CA VAL A 892 2.53 5.82 -19.36
C VAL A 892 1.83 5.14 -20.54
N SER A 893 0.65 5.62 -20.94
CA SER A 893 -0.02 5.20 -22.19
C SER A 893 0.68 5.59 -23.49
N ILE A 894 1.87 6.19 -23.45
CA ILE A 894 2.40 6.94 -24.60
C ILE A 894 3.88 6.65 -24.91
N LEU A 895 4.47 5.51 -24.55
CA LEU A 895 5.80 5.13 -25.06
C LEU A 895 5.78 3.69 -25.59
N SER A 896 5.72 3.54 -26.92
CA SER A 896 5.87 2.25 -27.61
C SER A 896 7.35 1.98 -27.86
N GLU A 897 7.78 0.71 -27.83
CA GLU A 897 9.14 0.30 -28.20
C GLU A 897 9.53 0.83 -29.59
N GLU A 898 8.61 0.78 -30.55
CA GLU A 898 8.81 1.32 -31.91
C GLU A 898 9.21 2.81 -31.93
N PHE A 899 8.67 3.62 -31.01
CA PHE A 899 9.01 5.05 -30.93
C PHE A 899 10.42 5.25 -30.35
N LEU A 900 10.81 4.40 -29.39
CA LEU A 900 12.16 4.44 -28.83
C LEU A 900 13.21 3.98 -29.86
N GLU A 901 12.86 3.03 -30.72
CA GLU A 901 13.69 2.64 -31.86
C GLU A 901 13.78 3.73 -32.93
N GLU A 902 12.67 4.42 -33.24
CA GLU A 902 12.67 5.57 -34.15
C GLU A 902 13.62 6.66 -33.64
N VAL A 903 13.54 7.04 -32.36
CA VAL A 903 14.45 8.04 -31.78
C VAL A 903 15.92 7.56 -31.81
N ARG A 904 16.18 6.28 -31.54
CA ARG A 904 17.54 5.70 -31.64
C ARG A 904 18.06 5.62 -33.07
N SER A 905 17.19 5.59 -34.09
CA SER A 905 17.62 5.61 -35.49
C SER A 905 18.16 6.96 -35.95
N TYR A 906 17.93 8.01 -35.14
CA TYR A 906 18.48 9.36 -35.33
C TYR A 906 19.80 9.59 -34.54
N GLU A 907 20.26 8.62 -33.75
CA GLU A 907 21.61 8.55 -33.14
C GLU A 907 22.63 7.98 -34.15
#